data_AF-A0A953XVR7-F1
#
_entry.id   AF-A0A953XVR7-F1
#
_cell.length_a   1.000
_cell.length_b   1.000
_cell.length_c   1.000
_cell.angle_alpha   90.00
_cell.angle_beta   90.00
_cell.angle_gamma   90.00
#
_symmetry.space_group_name_H-M   'P 1'
#
loop_
_entity.id
_entity.type
_entity.pdbx_description
1 polymer ?
#
loop_
_entity_poly.entity_id
_entity_poly.type
_entity_poly.pdbx_seq_one_letter_code
_entity_poly.pdbx_strand_id
1 'polypeptide(L)'
;MNVKLKIVVAVATLSLLGIASVATWYFTVGPGTYEVEKTHVDPSTPPDVLSDDKLEDKHAKFDTELIESRPFGDADNLWQINSSAAVIRLDVPDIRNNEHEALQKLYPDYASAGAALKGAGFDVLPSVNLLGGKAKQFDDGLYAAMDLYMVRNAEEGVRDIELCVRQVLTELMPTGDAYAWLWASLELGGYVGTDEYQRRPAKADAYIAAFLDSKQQSEPVGFYTWNENLQRAFRFLRYLQQEFPARDGTPNVIARAISKNAQAREQYRRMLDFYAHLSNPFINLSLLPLTDSGNADKSLAELAAAHGRRRARVAFLPSSDSLETTLFDRLYPLGVTDDADLMMDLIRAIRDGTVDLTPTKDSGWYDYQLHALETLLLPGKGPENDKLLLTKKYKLRLIEAFKSMVTKTRETHIRQMTDAIGSAAPAPEASLSPRLRLEPNPTYYLRIARSYAFIQNYLASVVEDLNSMPAWRAEGPRDFPLGEELENMRQLFYGLYFVSCDDIGLKPELLAGENADPVYHRTLAAKWLENWQQDPDFAVDTRVAVPVYRAPGEYTRFWCTVGVRPIKLSAAYVTSPSWRAMAKPGTTPGEWKEIPGHQLEPGNWVILGDDFLEVQLKGDATLTRERLREVCNQYSYKEEIAAALAK
;
A
#
# COMPACT_ATOMS: atom_id res chain seq x y z
N MET A 1 -44.93 54.75 38.76
CA MET A 1 -44.46 54.31 37.42
C MET A 1 -45.27 53.10 36.98
N ASN A 2 -45.86 53.12 35.78
CA ASN A 2 -46.83 52.10 35.34
C ASN A 2 -46.15 50.73 35.11
N VAL A 3 -46.85 49.63 35.42
CA VAL A 3 -46.35 48.24 35.24
C VAL A 3 -45.95 47.98 33.78
N LYS A 4 -46.73 48.48 32.80
CA LYS A 4 -46.39 48.35 31.38
C LYS A 4 -45.01 48.95 31.05
N LEU A 5 -44.64 50.08 31.67
CA LEU A 5 -43.34 50.72 31.45
C LEU A 5 -42.19 49.89 32.06
N LYS A 6 -42.39 49.26 33.22
CA LYS A 6 -41.39 48.34 33.80
C LYS A 6 -41.12 47.14 32.88
N ILE A 7 -42.15 46.57 32.27
CA ILE A 7 -42.03 45.45 31.33
C ILE A 7 -41.28 45.88 30.07
N VAL A 8 -41.64 47.02 29.46
CA VAL A 8 -40.95 47.56 28.27
C VAL A 8 -39.47 47.82 28.55
N VAL A 9 -39.13 48.43 29.70
CA VAL A 9 -37.72 48.65 30.09
C VAL A 9 -36.99 47.33 30.30
N ALA A 10 -37.59 46.34 30.97
CA ALA A 10 -36.95 45.04 31.19
C ALA A 10 -36.66 44.29 29.87
N VAL A 11 -37.61 44.29 28.93
CA VAL A 11 -37.43 43.69 27.60
C VAL A 11 -36.32 44.41 26.82
N ALA A 12 -36.35 45.75 26.78
CA ALA A 12 -35.32 46.53 26.10
C ALA A 12 -33.91 46.28 26.67
N THR A 13 -33.77 46.18 28.00
CA THR A 13 -32.48 45.87 28.65
C THR A 13 -32.00 44.46 28.31
N LEU A 14 -32.89 43.47 28.28
CA LEU A 14 -32.53 42.09 27.88
C LEU A 14 -32.15 42.00 26.40
N SER A 15 -32.83 42.72 25.50
CA SER A 15 -32.45 42.79 24.09
C SER A 15 -31.08 43.45 23.88
N LEU A 16 -30.79 44.55 24.60
CA LEU A 16 -29.49 45.21 24.55
C LEU A 16 -28.35 44.32 25.10
N LEU A 17 -28.60 43.58 26.19
CA LEU A 17 -27.66 42.59 26.70
C LEU A 17 -27.41 41.45 25.69
N GLY A 18 -28.47 40.94 25.04
CA GLY A 18 -28.33 39.92 23.99
C GLY A 18 -27.49 40.40 22.80
N ILE A 19 -27.75 41.62 22.31
CA ILE A 19 -26.98 42.23 21.23
C ILE A 19 -25.51 42.45 21.65
N ALA A 20 -25.26 42.92 22.87
CA ALA A 20 -23.91 43.11 23.40
C ALA A 20 -23.15 41.76 23.53
N SER A 21 -23.83 40.70 23.96
CA SER A 21 -23.23 39.34 24.01
C SER A 21 -22.89 38.81 22.63
N VAL A 22 -23.78 38.94 21.64
CA VAL A 22 -23.52 38.52 20.25
C VAL A 22 -22.40 39.33 19.61
N ALA A 23 -22.38 40.65 19.81
CA ALA A 23 -21.29 41.51 19.33
C ALA A 23 -19.96 41.14 20.00
N THR A 24 -19.94 40.91 21.32
CA THR A 24 -18.73 40.49 22.05
C THR A 24 -18.22 39.17 21.52
N TRP A 25 -19.09 38.18 21.32
CA TRP A 25 -18.74 36.89 20.71
C TRP A 25 -18.19 37.05 19.29
N TYR A 26 -18.79 37.91 18.45
CA TYR A 26 -18.32 38.17 17.09
C TYR A 26 -16.97 38.90 17.03
N PHE A 27 -16.60 39.66 18.08
CA PHE A 27 -15.30 40.33 18.19
C PHE A 27 -14.23 39.51 18.94
N THR A 28 -14.58 38.58 19.83
CA THR A 28 -13.62 37.67 20.50
C THR A 28 -13.41 36.37 19.75
N VAL A 29 -14.42 35.90 19.00
CA VAL A 29 -14.35 34.80 18.04
C VAL A 29 -14.42 35.37 16.62
N GLY A 30 -13.67 36.47 16.41
CA GLY A 30 -13.54 37.09 15.08
C GLY A 30 -13.05 36.07 14.05
N PRO A 31 -13.45 36.20 12.77
CA PRO A 31 -13.10 35.23 11.74
C PRO A 31 -11.58 35.09 11.69
N GLY A 32 -11.09 33.91 12.07
CA GLY A 32 -9.66 33.69 12.22
C GLY A 32 -8.95 34.01 10.92
N THR A 33 -8.08 35.02 10.94
CA THR A 33 -7.24 35.36 9.80
C THR A 33 -6.12 34.34 9.72
N TYR A 34 -6.45 33.15 9.22
CA TYR A 34 -5.44 32.22 8.76
C TYR A 34 -4.78 32.85 7.54
N GLU A 35 -3.47 33.09 7.63
CA GLU A 35 -2.68 33.24 6.41
C GLU A 35 -2.77 31.89 5.69
N VAL A 36 -3.55 31.85 4.61
CA VAL A 36 -3.23 30.92 3.54
C VAL A 36 -1.89 31.40 3.02
N GLU A 37 -0.80 30.78 3.48
CA GLU A 37 0.38 30.71 2.67
C GLU A 37 -0.05 30.03 1.38
N LYS A 38 -0.37 30.85 0.37
CA LYS A 38 -0.44 30.40 -1.00
C LYS A 38 1.01 30.14 -1.39
N THR A 39 1.51 28.98 -0.99
CA THR A 39 2.53 28.28 -1.74
C THR A 39 2.05 28.29 -3.18
N HIS A 40 2.67 29.17 -3.96
CA HIS A 40 2.57 29.08 -5.40
C HIS A 40 3.11 27.68 -5.70
N VAL A 41 2.27 26.78 -6.22
CA VAL A 41 2.74 25.46 -6.68
C VAL A 41 3.48 25.68 -8.00
N ASP A 42 4.60 26.39 -7.92
CA ASP A 42 5.81 25.93 -8.58
C ASP A 42 6.03 24.50 -8.07
N PRO A 43 5.81 23.47 -8.90
CA PRO A 43 5.70 22.08 -8.45
C PRO A 43 7.04 21.66 -7.85
N SER A 44 7.10 21.66 -6.51
CA SER A 44 8.32 21.85 -5.71
C SER A 44 9.50 21.09 -6.29
N THR A 45 10.30 21.75 -7.14
CA THR A 45 11.20 21.06 -8.06
C THR A 45 12.18 20.28 -7.21
N PRO A 46 12.22 18.92 -7.30
CA PRO A 46 13.15 18.14 -6.51
C PRO A 46 14.56 18.65 -6.83
N PRO A 47 15.36 19.07 -5.82
CA PRO A 47 16.61 19.80 -6.03
C PRO A 47 17.46 19.03 -7.05
N ASP A 48 18.01 19.75 -8.04
CA ASP A 48 18.00 19.34 -9.45
C ASP A 48 18.77 18.04 -9.79
N VAL A 49 18.17 16.90 -9.41
CA VAL A 49 18.75 15.54 -9.42
C VAL A 49 17.97 14.61 -10.39
N LEU A 50 16.94 15.13 -11.06
CA LEU A 50 16.28 14.45 -12.18
C LEU A 50 16.54 15.18 -13.50
N SER A 51 17.25 14.52 -14.41
CA SER A 51 17.32 14.85 -15.83
C SER A 51 16.50 13.84 -16.66
N ASP A 52 16.31 14.13 -17.94
CA ASP A 52 16.06 13.09 -18.94
C ASP A 52 17.22 12.07 -18.93
N ASP A 53 16.94 10.81 -19.31
CA ASP A 53 17.97 9.88 -19.75
C ASP A 53 18.61 10.36 -21.06
N LYS A 54 19.85 9.95 -21.32
CA LYS A 54 20.49 10.13 -22.63
C LYS A 54 20.51 8.81 -23.41
N LEU A 55 20.64 8.90 -24.73
CA LEU A 55 20.59 7.73 -25.60
C LEU A 55 21.95 7.00 -25.65
N GLU A 56 23.06 7.73 -25.48
CA GLU A 56 24.40 7.18 -25.36
C GLU A 56 24.60 6.30 -24.11
N ASP A 57 23.76 6.46 -23.09
CA ASP A 57 23.77 5.67 -21.85
C ASP A 57 22.98 4.34 -21.97
N LYS A 58 22.55 3.97 -23.20
CA LYS A 58 21.69 2.80 -23.48
C LYS A 58 22.42 1.80 -24.38
N HIS A 59 22.43 0.53 -23.99
CA HIS A 59 23.32 -0.49 -24.56
C HIS A 59 22.58 -1.76 -25.04
N ALA A 60 21.32 -1.61 -25.45
CA ALA A 60 20.51 -2.65 -26.08
C ALA A 60 21.23 -3.34 -27.26
N LYS A 61 21.06 -4.65 -27.40
CA LYS A 61 21.76 -5.49 -28.39
C LYS A 61 20.77 -6.36 -29.15
N PHE A 62 21.08 -6.61 -30.43
CA PHE A 62 20.25 -7.48 -31.26
C PHE A 62 20.41 -8.95 -30.85
N ASP A 63 19.30 -9.57 -30.46
CA ASP A 63 19.16 -11.01 -30.19
C ASP A 63 18.20 -11.59 -31.23
N THR A 64 18.69 -12.49 -32.09
CA THR A 64 17.90 -13.12 -33.16
C THR A 64 16.79 -14.05 -32.67
N GLU A 65 16.87 -14.51 -31.42
CA GLU A 65 15.88 -15.41 -30.80
C GLU A 65 14.71 -14.63 -30.17
N LEU A 66 14.94 -13.37 -29.80
CA LEU A 66 13.97 -12.53 -29.09
C LEU A 66 12.96 -11.86 -30.04
N ILE A 67 12.08 -12.70 -30.60
CA ILE A 67 11.02 -12.32 -31.53
C ILE A 67 9.76 -11.91 -30.77
N GLU A 68 9.10 -10.84 -31.20
CA GLU A 68 7.83 -10.41 -30.62
C GLU A 68 6.73 -11.46 -30.85
N SER A 69 5.95 -11.78 -29.82
CA SER A 69 4.94 -12.85 -29.87
C SER A 69 3.72 -12.57 -30.75
N ARG A 70 3.52 -11.32 -31.19
CA ARG A 70 2.43 -10.92 -32.10
C ARG A 70 2.96 -10.63 -33.51
N PRO A 71 2.36 -11.19 -34.57
CA PRO A 71 2.71 -10.78 -35.94
C PRO A 71 2.27 -9.32 -36.21
N PHE A 72 2.81 -8.73 -37.27
CA PHE A 72 2.49 -7.38 -37.76
C PHE A 72 2.11 -7.41 -39.24
N GLY A 73 1.26 -6.47 -39.70
CA GLY A 73 0.76 -6.43 -41.07
C GLY A 73 -0.45 -7.34 -41.34
N ASP A 74 -0.93 -7.32 -42.58
CA ASP A 74 -2.13 -8.07 -43.01
C ASP A 74 -1.88 -9.57 -43.16
N ALA A 75 -2.96 -10.37 -43.15
CA ALA A 75 -2.92 -11.84 -43.21
C ALA A 75 -2.08 -12.42 -44.37
N ASP A 76 -2.07 -11.76 -45.53
CA ASP A 76 -1.27 -12.18 -46.69
C ASP A 76 0.22 -11.79 -46.61
N ASN A 77 0.56 -10.83 -45.74
CA ASN A 77 1.87 -10.17 -45.65
C ASN A 77 2.32 -10.01 -44.19
N LEU A 78 2.24 -11.08 -43.40
CA LEU A 78 2.64 -11.06 -41.99
C LEU A 78 4.16 -10.91 -41.80
N TRP A 79 4.54 -10.04 -40.87
CA TRP A 79 5.93 -9.79 -40.44
C TRP A 79 6.13 -10.22 -38.99
N GLN A 80 7.33 -10.72 -38.70
CA GLN A 80 7.86 -10.81 -37.34
C GLN A 80 8.59 -9.52 -37.00
N ILE A 81 8.34 -8.98 -35.81
CA ILE A 81 9.04 -7.84 -35.22
C ILE A 81 10.06 -8.36 -34.20
N ASN A 82 11.15 -7.62 -34.02
CA ASN A 82 12.17 -7.88 -33.01
C ASN A 82 12.66 -6.54 -32.44
N SER A 83 12.32 -6.30 -31.16
CA SER A 83 12.64 -5.08 -30.43
C SER A 83 13.92 -5.20 -29.59
N SER A 84 14.72 -6.27 -29.72
CA SER A 84 15.90 -6.53 -28.85
C SER A 84 16.96 -5.42 -28.87
N ALA A 85 17.24 -4.85 -30.04
CA ALA A 85 18.11 -3.68 -30.21
C ALA A 85 17.39 -2.32 -30.05
N ALA A 86 16.06 -2.32 -30.05
CA ALA A 86 15.27 -1.09 -30.01
C ALA A 86 15.36 -0.41 -28.64
N VAL A 87 15.14 0.91 -28.61
CA VAL A 87 15.04 1.71 -27.39
C VAL A 87 13.79 2.57 -27.50
N ILE A 88 12.96 2.56 -26.46
CA ILE A 88 11.66 3.25 -26.42
C ILE A 88 11.76 4.44 -25.46
N ARG A 89 11.55 5.66 -25.96
CA ARG A 89 11.36 6.85 -25.12
C ARG A 89 9.98 6.81 -24.49
N LEU A 90 9.90 7.09 -23.19
CA LEU A 90 8.64 7.26 -22.46
C LEU A 90 8.48 8.69 -21.96
N ASP A 91 7.31 9.28 -22.24
CA ASP A 91 7.01 10.67 -21.95
C ASP A 91 5.64 10.87 -21.31
N VAL A 92 5.55 12.01 -20.63
CA VAL A 92 4.51 12.47 -19.71
C VAL A 92 4.21 13.92 -20.12
N PRO A 93 3.52 14.17 -21.25
CA PRO A 93 3.06 15.50 -21.57
C PRO A 93 2.00 15.99 -20.59
N ASP A 94 1.62 17.26 -20.71
CA ASP A 94 0.73 17.93 -19.77
C ASP A 94 -0.72 17.93 -20.24
N ILE A 95 -1.65 17.66 -19.31
CA ILE A 95 -3.08 17.86 -19.54
C ILE A 95 -3.33 19.36 -19.63
N ARG A 96 -4.06 19.79 -20.66
CA ARG A 96 -4.38 21.20 -20.88
C ARG A 96 -5.83 21.45 -20.50
N ASN A 97 -6.10 22.60 -19.90
CA ASN A 97 -7.44 22.97 -19.40
C ASN A 97 -8.54 22.99 -20.49
N ASN A 98 -8.17 22.97 -21.77
CA ASN A 98 -9.07 22.92 -22.92
C ASN A 98 -9.26 21.51 -23.52
N GLU A 99 -8.70 20.46 -22.91
CA GLU A 99 -8.93 19.06 -23.27
C GLU A 99 -10.16 18.49 -22.56
N HIS A 100 -10.58 17.28 -22.93
CA HIS A 100 -11.81 16.65 -22.46
C HIS A 100 -11.90 16.54 -20.92
N GLU A 101 -13.05 16.89 -20.34
CA GLU A 101 -13.29 16.91 -18.88
C GLU A 101 -12.92 15.59 -18.17
N ALA A 102 -13.17 14.45 -18.83
CA ALA A 102 -12.83 13.12 -18.32
C ALA A 102 -11.31 12.87 -18.12
N LEU A 103 -10.46 13.82 -18.52
CA LEU A 103 -9.02 13.85 -18.27
C LEU A 103 -8.65 14.67 -17.03
N GLN A 104 -9.48 15.64 -16.64
CA GLN A 104 -9.12 16.70 -15.71
C GLN A 104 -9.53 16.42 -14.24
N LYS A 105 -10.47 15.50 -14.02
CA LYS A 105 -11.10 15.26 -12.71
C LYS A 105 -10.65 13.96 -12.04
N LEU A 106 -10.82 13.93 -10.73
CA LEU A 106 -10.66 12.73 -9.91
C LEU A 106 -11.90 11.82 -9.97
N TYR A 107 -11.67 10.52 -9.82
CA TYR A 107 -12.65 9.45 -9.77
C TYR A 107 -12.53 8.68 -8.44
N PRO A 108 -13.59 8.03 -7.95
CA PRO A 108 -13.51 7.22 -6.73
C PRO A 108 -12.70 5.92 -6.90
N ASP A 109 -12.71 5.33 -8.10
CA ASP A 109 -12.17 4.01 -8.40
C ASP A 109 -11.68 3.88 -9.86
N TYR A 110 -10.98 2.79 -10.17
CA TYR A 110 -10.36 2.55 -11.48
C TYR A 110 -11.38 2.18 -12.57
N ALA A 111 -12.48 1.50 -12.23
CA ALA A 111 -13.52 1.14 -13.18
C ALA A 111 -14.29 2.38 -13.65
N SER A 112 -14.64 3.29 -12.73
CA SER A 112 -15.24 4.60 -13.00
C SER A 112 -14.36 5.46 -13.90
N ALA A 113 -13.06 5.54 -13.61
CA ALA A 113 -12.11 6.28 -14.45
C ALA A 113 -11.98 5.64 -15.84
N GLY A 114 -11.75 4.33 -15.90
CA GLY A 114 -11.62 3.58 -17.17
C GLY A 114 -12.87 3.66 -18.04
N ALA A 115 -14.06 3.55 -17.45
CA ALA A 115 -15.33 3.68 -18.16
C ALA A 115 -15.56 5.09 -18.71
N ALA A 116 -15.25 6.14 -17.94
CA ALA A 116 -15.39 7.52 -18.39
C ALA A 116 -14.41 7.87 -19.52
N LEU A 117 -13.17 7.37 -19.45
CA LEU A 117 -12.16 7.54 -20.49
C LEU A 117 -12.51 6.78 -21.77
N LYS A 118 -12.94 5.52 -21.65
CA LYS A 118 -13.42 4.71 -22.78
C LYS A 118 -14.65 5.33 -23.44
N GLY A 119 -15.58 5.87 -22.65
CA GLY A 119 -16.74 6.64 -23.13
C GLY A 119 -16.37 7.95 -23.82
N ALA A 120 -15.21 8.53 -23.49
CA ALA A 120 -14.63 9.70 -24.15
C ALA A 120 -13.70 9.36 -25.33
N GLY A 121 -13.60 8.08 -25.72
CA GLY A 121 -12.81 7.63 -26.87
C GLY A 121 -11.31 7.49 -26.63
N PHE A 122 -10.87 7.36 -25.37
CA PHE A 122 -9.46 7.14 -25.03
C PHE A 122 -9.10 5.67 -24.91
N ASP A 123 -7.97 5.28 -25.51
CA ASP A 123 -7.37 3.95 -25.35
C ASP A 123 -6.73 3.80 -23.96
N VAL A 124 -7.40 3.07 -23.06
CA VAL A 124 -6.94 2.91 -21.67
C VAL A 124 -6.00 1.71 -21.52
N LEU A 125 -4.73 1.98 -21.20
CA LEU A 125 -3.66 1.01 -21.00
C LEU A 125 -3.51 0.70 -19.48
N PRO A 126 -3.35 -0.57 -19.07
CA PRO A 126 -3.07 -0.93 -17.67
C PRO A 126 -1.77 -0.33 -17.14
N SER A 127 -1.88 0.37 -16.01
CA SER A 127 -0.76 1.04 -15.35
C SER A 127 -0.15 0.20 -14.22
N VAL A 128 1.02 0.61 -13.76
CA VAL A 128 1.66 0.05 -12.58
C VAL A 128 0.82 0.29 -11.30
N ASN A 129 0.20 1.47 -11.14
CA ASN A 129 -0.69 1.77 -10.00
C ASN A 129 -1.98 0.96 -10.01
N LEU A 130 -2.56 0.74 -11.20
CA LEU A 130 -3.78 -0.03 -11.42
C LEU A 130 -3.53 -1.49 -11.07
N LEU A 131 -2.42 -2.04 -11.55
CA LEU A 131 -1.99 -3.39 -11.19
C LEU A 131 -1.67 -3.50 -9.68
N GLY A 132 -1.06 -2.46 -9.08
CA GLY A 132 -0.97 -2.30 -7.63
C GLY A 132 -2.32 -2.19 -6.92
N GLY A 133 -3.34 -1.67 -7.58
CA GLY A 133 -4.72 -1.61 -7.12
C GLY A 133 -5.41 -2.97 -7.06
N LYS A 134 -5.11 -3.87 -8.01
CA LYS A 134 -5.55 -5.27 -7.92
C LYS A 134 -4.76 -6.04 -6.86
N ALA A 135 -3.43 -5.89 -6.83
CA ALA A 135 -2.59 -6.43 -5.76
C ALA A 135 -3.15 -6.05 -4.37
N LYS A 136 -3.51 -4.78 -4.18
CA LYS A 136 -4.13 -4.28 -2.96
C LYS A 136 -5.39 -5.03 -2.51
N GLN A 137 -6.33 -5.32 -3.42
CA GLN A 137 -7.57 -6.03 -3.04
C GLN A 137 -7.30 -7.49 -2.66
N PHE A 138 -6.28 -8.11 -3.26
CA PHE A 138 -5.82 -9.44 -2.86
C PHE A 138 -5.07 -9.41 -1.53
N ASP A 139 -4.08 -8.52 -1.37
CA ASP A 139 -3.21 -8.48 -0.20
C ASP A 139 -4.03 -8.20 1.08
N ASP A 140 -5.03 -7.30 1.01
CA ASP A 140 -6.04 -7.10 2.08
C ASP A 140 -6.85 -8.37 2.36
N GLY A 141 -7.29 -9.08 1.31
CA GLY A 141 -8.08 -10.31 1.41
C GLY A 141 -7.29 -11.45 2.06
N LEU A 142 -6.00 -11.56 1.76
CA LEU A 142 -5.08 -12.51 2.39
C LEU A 142 -4.83 -12.16 3.86
N TYR A 143 -4.62 -10.88 4.20
CA TYR A 143 -4.48 -10.45 5.59
C TYR A 143 -5.76 -10.70 6.40
N ALA A 144 -6.93 -10.36 5.85
CA ALA A 144 -8.21 -10.65 6.48
C ALA A 144 -8.40 -12.16 6.73
N ALA A 145 -7.99 -13.02 5.79
CA ALA A 145 -8.03 -14.47 5.96
C ALA A 145 -7.04 -14.96 7.04
N MET A 146 -5.80 -14.45 7.04
CA MET A 146 -4.74 -14.87 7.96
C MET A 146 -5.01 -14.43 9.40
N ASP A 147 -5.46 -13.20 9.62
CA ASP A 147 -5.83 -12.74 10.97
C ASP A 147 -7.03 -13.53 11.50
N LEU A 148 -8.08 -13.75 10.69
CA LEU A 148 -9.24 -14.56 11.10
C LEU A 148 -8.87 -16.02 11.38
N TYR A 149 -7.86 -16.58 10.72
CA TYR A 149 -7.30 -17.90 11.04
C TYR A 149 -6.51 -17.87 12.36
N MET A 150 -5.68 -16.85 12.58
CA MET A 150 -4.86 -16.72 13.79
C MET A 150 -5.66 -16.35 15.05
N VAL A 151 -6.85 -15.74 14.95
CA VAL A 151 -7.67 -15.36 16.12
C VAL A 151 -8.93 -16.21 16.33
N ARG A 152 -9.10 -17.30 15.58
CA ARG A 152 -10.30 -18.14 15.67
C ARG A 152 -9.96 -19.57 16.05
N ASN A 153 -10.64 -20.03 17.09
CA ASN A 153 -10.76 -21.42 17.50
C ASN A 153 -11.26 -22.29 16.33
N ALA A 154 -10.33 -22.94 15.61
CA ALA A 154 -10.60 -24.03 14.69
C ALA A 154 -10.64 -25.36 15.46
N GLU A 155 -11.42 -26.32 14.98
CA GLU A 155 -11.59 -27.62 15.65
C GLU A 155 -10.25 -28.39 15.64
N GLU A 156 -9.65 -28.57 16.83
CA GLU A 156 -8.41 -29.31 17.13
C GLU A 156 -7.14 -28.96 16.31
N GLY A 157 -6.85 -27.66 16.16
CA GLY A 157 -5.54 -27.15 15.69
C GLY A 157 -5.68 -26.08 14.61
N VAL A 158 -4.77 -25.12 14.43
CA VAL A 158 -3.40 -24.91 14.93
C VAL A 158 -3.16 -23.38 15.09
N ARG A 159 -2.17 -22.94 15.89
CA ARG A 159 -1.66 -21.54 16.01
C ARG A 159 -2.57 -20.45 16.63
N ASP A 160 -3.79 -20.73 17.04
CA ASP A 160 -4.71 -19.73 17.62
C ASP A 160 -4.14 -18.88 18.78
N ILE A 161 -4.27 -17.56 18.68
CA ILE A 161 -3.85 -16.54 19.65
C ILE A 161 -4.81 -16.49 20.84
N GLU A 162 -6.11 -16.69 20.62
CA GLU A 162 -7.13 -16.74 21.66
C GLU A 162 -6.81 -17.89 22.64
N LEU A 163 -6.61 -19.09 22.09
CA LEU A 163 -6.18 -20.26 22.85
C LEU A 163 -4.84 -20.04 23.57
N CYS A 164 -3.89 -19.31 22.96
CA CYS A 164 -2.63 -18.96 23.62
C CYS A 164 -2.87 -18.07 24.85
N VAL A 165 -3.71 -17.05 24.73
CA VAL A 165 -4.10 -16.17 25.85
C VAL A 165 -4.84 -16.96 26.94
N ARG A 166 -5.72 -17.91 26.60
CA ARG A 166 -6.37 -18.81 27.58
C ARG A 166 -5.37 -19.67 28.33
N GLN A 167 -4.46 -20.36 27.63
CA GLN A 167 -3.43 -21.22 28.22
C GLN A 167 -2.46 -20.47 29.15
N VAL A 168 -2.34 -19.15 28.99
CA VAL A 168 -1.56 -18.28 29.87
C VAL A 168 -2.41 -17.74 31.03
N LEU A 169 -3.71 -17.49 30.83
CA LEU A 169 -4.66 -17.10 31.88
C LEU A 169 -4.85 -18.19 32.96
N THR A 170 -4.82 -19.48 32.60
CA THR A 170 -4.92 -20.59 33.58
C THR A 170 -3.73 -20.67 34.54
N GLU A 171 -2.57 -20.11 34.17
CA GLU A 171 -1.36 -20.04 34.99
C GLU A 171 -1.27 -18.78 35.89
N LEU A 172 -2.29 -17.92 35.84
CA LEU A 172 -2.34 -16.61 36.48
C LEU A 172 -3.40 -16.54 37.61
N MET A 173 -3.10 -15.77 38.65
CA MET A 173 -4.03 -15.52 39.76
C MET A 173 -5.23 -14.68 39.28
N PRO A 174 -6.49 -15.14 39.40
CA PRO A 174 -7.67 -14.42 38.88
C PRO A 174 -7.91 -13.01 39.45
N THR A 175 -7.30 -12.69 40.58
CA THR A 175 -7.35 -11.36 41.22
C THR A 175 -6.20 -10.43 40.83
N GLY A 176 -5.22 -10.92 40.04
CA GLY A 176 -4.01 -10.18 39.68
C GLY A 176 -4.13 -9.36 38.40
N ASP A 177 -3.41 -8.25 38.35
CA ASP A 177 -3.38 -7.28 37.23
C ASP A 177 -3.09 -7.93 35.87
N ALA A 178 -2.18 -8.92 35.82
CA ALA A 178 -1.88 -9.66 34.60
C ALA A 178 -3.05 -10.52 34.09
N TYR A 179 -3.84 -11.12 35.00
CA TYR A 179 -5.04 -11.85 34.63
C TYR A 179 -6.12 -10.88 34.13
N ALA A 180 -6.33 -9.77 34.84
CA ALA A 180 -7.28 -8.73 34.42
C ALA A 180 -6.91 -8.11 33.07
N TRP A 181 -5.62 -7.92 32.78
CA TRP A 181 -5.15 -7.37 31.50
C TRP A 181 -5.34 -8.35 30.34
N LEU A 182 -5.03 -9.65 30.51
CA LEU A 182 -5.29 -10.66 29.46
C LEU A 182 -6.78 -11.00 29.31
N TRP A 183 -7.56 -10.99 30.38
CA TRP A 183 -9.01 -11.19 30.30
C TRP A 183 -9.67 -10.06 29.49
N ALA A 184 -9.21 -8.81 29.66
CA ALA A 184 -9.68 -7.66 28.90
C ALA A 184 -9.39 -7.76 27.39
N SER A 185 -8.34 -8.44 26.95
CA SER A 185 -8.12 -8.68 25.51
C SER A 185 -9.15 -9.67 24.96
N LEU A 186 -9.44 -10.76 25.67
CA LEU A 186 -10.50 -11.71 25.29
C LEU A 186 -11.87 -11.05 25.20
N GLU A 187 -12.21 -10.16 26.13
CA GLU A 187 -13.46 -9.36 26.10
C GLU A 187 -13.52 -8.46 24.84
N LEU A 188 -12.43 -7.75 24.52
CA LEU A 188 -12.35 -6.87 23.34
C LEU A 188 -12.48 -7.62 22.00
N GLY A 189 -12.06 -8.89 21.96
CA GLY A 189 -12.30 -9.80 20.83
C GLY A 189 -13.65 -10.52 20.85
N GLY A 190 -14.44 -10.40 21.93
CA GLY A 190 -15.69 -11.13 22.10
C GLY A 190 -15.54 -12.63 22.39
N TYR A 191 -14.41 -13.04 22.97
CA TYR A 191 -14.02 -14.42 23.25
C TYR A 191 -14.30 -14.88 24.70
N VAL A 192 -14.97 -14.07 25.52
CA VAL A 192 -15.41 -14.48 26.87
C VAL A 192 -16.63 -15.41 26.74
N GLY A 193 -16.34 -16.71 26.67
CA GLY A 193 -17.33 -17.78 26.58
C GLY A 193 -18.12 -18.00 27.88
N THR A 194 -19.20 -18.79 27.79
CA THR A 194 -20.25 -18.89 28.81
C THR A 194 -19.84 -19.51 30.14
N ASP A 195 -18.85 -20.40 30.20
CA ASP A 195 -18.70 -21.30 31.37
C ASP A 195 -17.33 -21.24 32.07
N GLU A 196 -16.22 -21.07 31.36
CA GLU A 196 -14.87 -21.17 31.96
C GLU A 196 -14.30 -19.82 32.48
N TYR A 197 -14.71 -18.68 31.92
CA TYR A 197 -14.12 -17.35 32.22
C TYR A 197 -15.12 -16.29 32.72
N GLN A 198 -16.32 -16.70 33.16
CA GLN A 198 -17.44 -15.79 33.52
C GLN A 198 -17.06 -14.63 34.46
N ARG A 199 -16.14 -14.85 35.41
CA ARG A 199 -15.88 -13.89 36.48
C ARG A 199 -14.95 -12.76 36.05
N ARG A 200 -15.54 -11.77 35.34
CA ARG A 200 -14.97 -10.44 35.02
C ARG A 200 -14.09 -9.92 36.17
N PRO A 201 -12.75 -9.79 35.97
CA PRO A 201 -11.85 -9.28 36.99
C PRO A 201 -12.10 -7.80 37.30
N ALA A 202 -12.02 -7.40 38.57
CA ALA A 202 -12.36 -6.05 39.02
C ALA A 202 -11.50 -4.90 38.42
N LYS A 203 -10.40 -5.23 37.71
CA LYS A 203 -9.56 -4.26 36.98
C LYS A 203 -9.76 -4.29 35.46
N ALA A 204 -10.51 -5.26 34.90
CA ALA A 204 -10.67 -5.42 33.46
C ALA A 204 -11.31 -4.18 32.82
N ASP A 205 -12.36 -3.63 33.45
CA ASP A 205 -13.07 -2.44 32.96
C ASP A 205 -12.15 -1.20 32.85
N ALA A 206 -11.18 -1.06 33.75
CA ALA A 206 -10.22 0.04 33.70
C ALA A 206 -9.25 -0.09 32.51
N TYR A 207 -8.80 -1.31 32.19
CA TYR A 207 -7.95 -1.54 31.01
C TYR A 207 -8.73 -1.41 29.70
N ILE A 208 -9.97 -1.90 29.65
CA ILE A 208 -10.86 -1.75 28.50
C ILE A 208 -11.15 -0.26 28.24
N ALA A 209 -11.53 0.49 29.27
CA ALA A 209 -11.81 1.92 29.14
C ALA A 209 -10.56 2.70 28.68
N ALA A 210 -9.39 2.43 29.26
CA ALA A 210 -8.14 3.11 28.87
C ALA A 210 -7.73 2.83 27.40
N PHE A 211 -8.01 1.63 26.88
CA PHE A 211 -7.78 1.31 25.47
C PHE A 211 -8.81 1.98 24.55
N LEU A 212 -10.09 1.98 24.93
CA LEU A 212 -11.18 2.55 24.10
C LEU A 212 -11.21 4.09 24.09
N ASP A 213 -10.66 4.76 25.11
CA ASP A 213 -10.43 6.21 25.12
C ASP A 213 -9.43 6.63 24.02
N SER A 214 -8.44 5.77 23.77
CA SER A 214 -7.44 5.90 22.69
C SER A 214 -8.02 5.47 21.34
N LYS A 215 -8.97 6.25 20.79
CA LYS A 215 -9.63 6.00 19.49
C LYS A 215 -8.67 5.60 18.37
N GLN A 216 -7.50 6.25 18.28
CA GLN A 216 -6.49 5.99 17.24
C GLN A 216 -5.82 4.59 17.38
N GLN A 217 -6.02 3.89 18.49
CA GLN A 217 -5.57 2.52 18.73
C GLN A 217 -6.71 1.50 18.66
N SER A 218 -7.95 1.90 18.97
CA SER A 218 -9.10 1.00 19.18
C SER A 218 -10.20 1.05 18.11
N GLU A 219 -10.25 2.07 17.26
CA GLU A 219 -11.16 2.15 16.11
C GLU A 219 -10.58 1.36 14.91
N PRO A 220 -11.29 0.34 14.39
CA PRO A 220 -10.84 -0.43 13.22
C PRO A 220 -10.68 0.43 11.96
N VAL A 221 -9.66 0.12 11.16
CA VAL A 221 -9.30 0.83 9.92
C VAL A 221 -8.92 -0.16 8.81
N GLY A 222 -8.84 0.30 7.56
CA GLY A 222 -8.49 -0.56 6.42
C GLY A 222 -9.48 -1.71 6.24
N PHE A 223 -8.99 -2.90 5.90
CA PHE A 223 -9.82 -4.11 5.76
C PHE A 223 -10.52 -4.55 7.06
N TYR A 224 -10.05 -4.09 8.23
CA TYR A 224 -10.68 -4.48 9.51
C TYR A 224 -12.10 -3.93 9.70
N THR A 225 -12.53 -2.98 8.87
CA THR A 225 -13.91 -2.45 8.92
C THR A 225 -14.94 -3.40 8.28
N TRP A 226 -14.51 -4.30 7.37
CA TRP A 226 -15.38 -5.07 6.48
C TRP A 226 -16.45 -5.92 7.19
N ASN A 227 -16.16 -6.49 8.35
CA ASN A 227 -17.13 -7.24 9.14
C ASN A 227 -16.80 -7.26 10.64
N GLU A 228 -17.78 -7.62 11.48
CA GLU A 228 -17.62 -7.64 12.95
C GLU A 228 -16.47 -8.53 13.45
N ASN A 229 -16.19 -9.66 12.80
CA ASN A 229 -15.13 -10.57 13.25
C ASN A 229 -13.75 -9.93 13.05
N LEU A 230 -13.55 -9.21 11.94
CA LEU A 230 -12.34 -8.42 11.71
C LEU A 230 -12.24 -7.22 12.65
N GLN A 231 -13.36 -6.54 12.95
CA GLN A 231 -13.36 -5.45 13.94
C GLN A 231 -13.00 -5.93 15.36
N ARG A 232 -13.42 -7.15 15.73
CA ARG A 232 -13.05 -7.83 16.99
C ARG A 232 -11.57 -8.27 16.97
N ALA A 233 -11.12 -8.89 15.89
CA ALA A 233 -9.73 -9.28 15.67
C ALA A 233 -8.79 -8.08 15.82
N PHE A 234 -9.11 -6.96 15.18
CA PHE A 234 -8.39 -5.70 15.32
C PHE A 234 -8.25 -5.27 16.78
N ARG A 235 -9.37 -5.15 17.52
CA ARG A 235 -9.35 -4.71 18.92
C ARG A 235 -8.55 -5.66 19.81
N PHE A 236 -8.66 -6.97 19.61
CA PHE A 236 -7.88 -7.99 20.31
C PHE A 236 -6.37 -7.85 20.05
N LEU A 237 -5.96 -7.86 18.78
CA LEU A 237 -4.56 -7.80 18.36
C LEU A 237 -3.92 -6.44 18.72
N ARG A 238 -4.62 -5.33 18.52
CA ARG A 238 -4.16 -3.97 18.86
C ARG A 238 -4.06 -3.75 20.37
N TYR A 239 -4.94 -4.34 21.16
CA TYR A 239 -4.80 -4.34 22.62
C TYR A 239 -3.56 -5.13 23.07
N LEU A 240 -3.28 -6.30 22.46
CA LEU A 240 -2.08 -7.09 22.75
C LEU A 240 -0.76 -6.41 22.27
N GLN A 241 -0.85 -5.45 21.35
CA GLN A 241 0.24 -4.59 20.87
C GLN A 241 0.60 -3.42 21.80
N GLN A 242 -0.12 -3.21 22.92
CA GLN A 242 0.24 -2.15 23.88
C GLN A 242 1.65 -2.39 24.48
N GLU A 243 2.49 -1.36 24.44
CA GLU A 243 3.85 -1.41 24.97
C GLU A 243 3.87 -1.22 26.50
N PHE A 244 4.46 -2.16 27.22
CA PHE A 244 4.90 -1.96 28.59
C PHE A 244 6.24 -1.19 28.58
N PRO A 245 6.34 -0.02 29.26
CA PRO A 245 7.56 0.80 29.25
C PRO A 245 8.69 0.24 30.14
N ALA A 246 8.34 -0.65 31.07
CA ALA A 246 9.23 -1.32 32.01
C ALA A 246 8.82 -2.80 32.14
N ARG A 247 9.69 -3.62 32.76
CA ARG A 247 9.49 -5.08 32.84
C ARG A 247 8.81 -5.56 34.12
N ASP A 248 8.64 -4.70 35.11
CA ASP A 248 7.99 -5.01 36.39
C ASP A 248 6.48 -5.20 36.24
N GLY A 249 5.82 -5.71 37.29
CA GLY A 249 4.39 -6.00 37.26
C GLY A 249 3.99 -6.98 36.15
N THR A 250 3.00 -6.57 35.34
CA THR A 250 2.30 -7.38 34.34
C THR A 250 3.20 -8.18 33.39
N PRO A 251 4.12 -7.58 32.59
CA PRO A 251 4.93 -8.34 31.63
C PRO A 251 5.78 -9.46 32.26
N ASN A 252 6.52 -9.20 33.34
CA ASN A 252 7.25 -10.26 34.07
C ASN A 252 6.31 -11.32 34.68
N VAL A 253 5.06 -11.00 35.03
CA VAL A 253 4.08 -11.98 35.52
C VAL A 253 3.56 -12.85 34.37
N ILE A 254 3.18 -12.27 33.24
CA ILE A 254 2.73 -13.01 32.04
C ILE A 254 3.87 -13.89 31.49
N ALA A 255 5.10 -13.36 31.38
CA ALA A 255 6.26 -14.13 30.92
C ALA A 255 6.57 -15.34 31.82
N ARG A 256 6.31 -15.25 33.13
CA ARG A 256 6.44 -16.40 34.05
C ARG A 256 5.31 -17.42 33.90
N ALA A 257 4.09 -17.00 33.56
CA ALA A 257 3.02 -17.93 33.19
C ALA A 257 3.39 -18.70 31.90
N ILE A 258 3.84 -17.97 30.87
CA ILE A 258 4.36 -18.56 29.62
C ILE A 258 5.54 -19.51 29.90
N SER A 259 6.47 -19.18 30.80
CA SER A 259 7.63 -20.04 31.08
C SER A 259 7.29 -21.37 31.76
N LYS A 260 6.18 -21.46 32.49
CA LYS A 260 5.73 -22.71 33.13
C LYS A 260 5.03 -23.63 32.13
N ASN A 261 4.13 -23.08 31.31
CA ASN A 261 3.33 -23.84 30.38
C ASN A 261 4.09 -23.99 29.05
N ALA A 262 4.77 -25.14 28.88
CA ALA A 262 5.57 -25.43 27.70
C ALA A 262 4.77 -25.40 26.38
N GLN A 263 3.49 -25.80 26.41
CA GLN A 263 2.59 -25.71 25.25
C GLN A 263 2.31 -24.25 24.91
N ALA A 264 1.98 -23.42 25.90
CA ALA A 264 1.76 -21.98 25.70
C ALA A 264 3.01 -21.28 25.17
N ARG A 265 4.21 -21.61 25.70
CA ARG A 265 5.49 -21.03 25.24
C ARG A 265 5.76 -21.33 23.77
N GLU A 266 5.54 -22.56 23.35
CA GLU A 266 5.75 -23.00 21.97
C GLU A 266 4.66 -22.45 21.03
N GLN A 267 3.40 -22.37 21.47
CA GLN A 267 2.32 -21.73 20.72
C GLN A 267 2.55 -20.22 20.54
N TYR A 268 2.97 -19.54 21.62
CA TYR A 268 3.37 -18.13 21.61
C TYR A 268 4.56 -17.86 20.69
N ARG A 269 5.56 -18.76 20.67
CA ARG A 269 6.67 -18.70 19.70
C ARG A 269 6.16 -18.82 18.26
N ARG A 270 5.35 -19.84 17.94
CA ARG A 270 4.82 -20.03 16.57
C ARG A 270 3.92 -18.89 16.09
N MET A 271 3.23 -18.20 17.00
CA MET A 271 2.50 -16.95 16.71
C MET A 271 3.46 -15.81 16.34
N LEU A 272 4.51 -15.60 17.15
CA LEU A 272 5.50 -14.55 16.88
C LEU A 272 6.27 -14.82 15.57
N ASP A 273 6.66 -16.07 15.33
CA ASP A 273 7.29 -16.48 14.08
C ASP A 273 6.36 -16.29 12.87
N PHE A 274 5.03 -16.36 13.05
CA PHE A 274 4.05 -16.12 11.99
C PHE A 274 4.02 -14.66 11.53
N TYR A 275 3.78 -13.71 12.43
CA TYR A 275 3.74 -12.28 12.07
C TYR A 275 5.13 -11.73 11.68
N ALA A 276 6.22 -12.33 12.14
CA ALA A 276 7.56 -11.98 11.69
C ALA A 276 7.78 -12.23 10.18
N HIS A 277 7.18 -13.29 9.61
CA HIS A 277 7.28 -13.62 8.18
C HIS A 277 6.14 -13.03 7.35
N LEU A 278 4.91 -12.98 7.88
CA LEU A 278 3.75 -12.39 7.18
C LEU A 278 3.89 -10.87 7.03
N SER A 279 4.37 -10.18 8.07
CA SER A 279 4.56 -8.74 8.08
C SER A 279 6.04 -8.39 8.04
N ASN A 280 6.73 -8.43 9.19
CA ASN A 280 8.17 -8.18 9.33
C ASN A 280 8.64 -8.46 10.78
N PRO A 281 9.96 -8.63 11.04
CA PRO A 281 10.51 -8.68 12.39
C PRO A 281 10.10 -7.52 13.29
N PHE A 282 9.95 -7.76 14.58
CA PHE A 282 9.39 -6.79 15.53
C PHE A 282 10.31 -5.63 15.95
N ILE A 283 9.72 -4.43 16.10
CA ILE A 283 10.42 -3.19 16.51
C ILE A 283 10.83 -3.17 18.00
N ASN A 284 10.05 -3.88 18.84
CA ASN A 284 10.22 -3.99 20.29
C ASN A 284 10.28 -5.47 20.73
N LEU A 285 10.47 -5.74 22.03
CA LEU A 285 10.58 -7.09 22.55
C LEU A 285 9.21 -7.77 22.66
N SER A 286 9.14 -9.07 22.34
CA SER A 286 8.07 -9.92 22.84
C SER A 286 8.33 -10.33 24.29
N LEU A 287 7.40 -11.07 24.91
CA LEU A 287 7.63 -11.62 26.25
C LEU A 287 8.64 -12.80 26.25
N LEU A 288 9.05 -13.35 25.10
CA LEU A 288 9.95 -14.52 25.05
C LEU A 288 11.28 -14.32 25.77
N PRO A 289 12.02 -13.20 25.61
CA PRO A 289 13.26 -12.95 26.36
C PRO A 289 13.05 -12.86 27.88
N LEU A 290 11.83 -12.52 28.35
CA LEU A 290 11.48 -12.47 29.77
C LEU A 290 11.10 -13.87 30.32
N THR A 291 10.94 -14.90 29.46
CA THR A 291 10.70 -16.30 29.89
C THR A 291 11.98 -17.03 30.33
N ASP A 292 13.16 -16.44 30.11
CA ASP A 292 14.46 -17.01 30.47
C ASP A 292 14.94 -16.50 31.83
N SER A 293 15.26 -17.41 32.76
CA SER A 293 15.85 -17.08 34.06
C SER A 293 17.25 -16.47 33.95
N GLY A 294 18.02 -16.78 32.89
CA GLY A 294 19.30 -16.12 32.58
C GLY A 294 19.16 -14.64 32.16
N ASN A 295 17.93 -14.16 32.01
CA ASN A 295 17.57 -12.77 31.76
C ASN A 295 16.91 -12.10 32.97
N ALA A 296 16.89 -12.71 34.16
CA ALA A 296 16.21 -12.18 35.34
C ALA A 296 16.65 -10.75 35.73
N ASP A 297 17.96 -10.49 35.71
CA ASP A 297 18.54 -9.22 36.18
C ASP A 297 18.74 -8.16 35.08
N LYS A 298 18.54 -8.52 33.81
CA LYS A 298 18.80 -7.62 32.65
C LYS A 298 17.71 -6.56 32.49
N SER A 299 18.09 -5.34 32.10
CA SER A 299 17.16 -4.29 31.70
C SER A 299 16.51 -4.57 30.33
N LEU A 300 15.40 -3.90 30.03
CA LEU A 300 14.81 -3.95 28.68
C LEU A 300 15.74 -3.39 27.60
N ALA A 301 16.70 -2.51 27.95
CA ALA A 301 17.67 -1.97 27.01
C ALA A 301 18.73 -3.01 26.62
N GLU A 302 19.27 -3.75 27.60
CA GLU A 302 20.20 -4.86 27.35
C GLU A 302 19.54 -6.00 26.58
N LEU A 303 18.28 -6.32 26.89
CA LEU A 303 17.51 -7.31 26.14
C LEU A 303 17.19 -6.84 24.72
N ALA A 304 16.83 -5.57 24.52
CA ALA A 304 16.59 -5.02 23.19
C ALA A 304 17.86 -5.09 22.33
N ALA A 305 19.01 -4.66 22.86
CA ALA A 305 20.30 -4.78 22.19
C ALA A 305 20.66 -6.24 21.86
N ALA A 306 20.51 -7.15 22.82
CA ALA A 306 20.83 -8.58 22.63
C ALA A 306 19.92 -9.30 21.61
N HIS A 307 18.70 -8.80 21.40
CA HIS A 307 17.74 -9.36 20.44
C HIS A 307 17.54 -8.50 19.17
N GLY A 308 18.40 -7.50 18.94
CA GLY A 308 18.36 -6.63 17.75
C GLY A 308 17.12 -5.73 17.65
N ARG A 309 16.46 -5.41 18.76
CA ARG A 309 15.25 -4.58 18.80
C ARG A 309 15.59 -3.11 18.99
N ARG A 310 14.96 -2.23 18.21
CA ARG A 310 15.25 -0.79 18.23
C ARG A 310 14.65 -0.09 19.45
N ARG A 311 13.57 -0.62 20.02
CA ARG A 311 12.86 -0.01 21.18
C ARG A 311 12.99 -0.88 22.43
N ALA A 312 13.48 -0.27 23.52
CA ALA A 312 13.57 -0.85 24.87
C ALA A 312 12.18 -0.88 25.55
N ARG A 313 11.28 -1.63 24.93
CA ARG A 313 9.85 -1.79 25.24
C ARG A 313 9.48 -3.25 25.07
N VAL A 314 8.42 -3.71 25.74
CA VAL A 314 7.94 -5.09 25.61
C VAL A 314 6.43 -5.12 25.42
N ALA A 315 5.92 -5.99 24.54
CA ALA A 315 4.50 -6.19 24.28
C ALA A 315 4.14 -7.68 24.27
N PHE A 316 2.86 -8.04 24.38
CA PHE A 316 2.42 -9.44 24.22
C PHE A 316 2.53 -9.85 22.75
N LEU A 317 1.97 -9.06 21.85
CA LEU A 317 2.15 -9.20 20.41
C LEU A 317 2.86 -7.92 19.92
N PRO A 318 4.19 -7.88 19.76
CA PRO A 318 4.89 -6.72 19.24
C PRO A 318 4.40 -6.26 17.86
N SER A 319 4.52 -4.95 17.58
CA SER A 319 4.38 -4.45 16.20
C SER A 319 5.62 -4.78 15.37
N SER A 320 5.41 -5.10 14.09
CA SER A 320 6.48 -5.25 13.10
C SER A 320 7.23 -3.94 12.86
N ASP A 321 8.50 -4.07 12.51
CA ASP A 321 9.38 -2.98 12.10
C ASP A 321 9.28 -2.72 10.59
N SER A 322 9.78 -1.57 10.16
CA SER A 322 9.74 -1.09 8.78
C SER A 322 10.92 -0.16 8.51
N LEU A 323 11.41 -0.16 7.27
CA LEU A 323 12.57 0.64 6.87
C LEU A 323 12.28 2.15 7.00
N GLU A 324 11.04 2.55 6.71
CA GLU A 324 10.57 3.93 6.83
C GLU A 324 10.47 4.35 8.30
N THR A 325 9.93 3.51 9.20
CA THR A 325 9.93 3.83 10.64
C THR A 325 11.36 3.83 11.21
N THR A 326 12.25 3.01 10.67
CA THR A 326 13.68 3.01 11.01
C THR A 326 14.40 4.27 10.54
N LEU A 327 14.02 4.81 9.38
CA LEU A 327 14.51 6.09 8.88
C LEU A 327 13.96 7.26 9.68
N PHE A 328 12.66 7.32 9.95
CA PHE A 328 12.04 8.45 10.66
C PHE A 328 12.46 8.52 12.14
N ASP A 329 12.58 7.37 12.83
CA ASP A 329 13.16 7.31 14.18
C ASP A 329 14.64 7.79 14.21
N ARG A 330 15.35 7.77 13.07
CA ARG A 330 16.75 8.24 12.93
C ARG A 330 16.84 9.72 12.55
N LEU A 331 16.01 10.19 11.63
CA LEU A 331 16.00 11.58 11.15
C LEU A 331 15.38 12.54 12.16
N TYR A 332 14.36 12.10 12.90
CA TYR A 332 13.54 12.95 13.77
C TYR A 332 13.52 12.45 15.23
N PRO A 333 14.69 12.25 15.89
CA PRO A 333 14.78 11.62 17.22
C PRO A 333 14.16 12.45 18.36
N LEU A 334 13.75 13.69 18.09
CA LEU A 334 13.08 14.59 19.02
C LEU A 334 11.63 14.93 18.60
N GLY A 335 11.12 14.32 17.52
CA GLY A 335 9.87 14.72 16.86
C GLY A 335 10.12 15.33 15.47
N VAL A 336 9.09 15.29 14.63
CA VAL A 336 9.10 15.79 13.25
C VAL A 336 8.75 17.28 13.25
N THR A 337 9.48 18.09 12.47
CA THR A 337 9.28 19.55 12.38
C THR A 337 8.19 19.91 11.36
N ASP A 338 7.60 21.10 11.49
CA ASP A 338 6.52 21.56 10.61
C ASP A 338 6.92 21.60 9.12
N ASP A 339 8.20 21.79 8.80
CA ASP A 339 8.77 21.87 7.44
C ASP A 339 9.22 20.52 6.84
N ALA A 340 9.19 19.42 7.61
CA ALA A 340 9.67 18.12 7.14
C ALA A 340 8.70 17.44 6.16
N ASP A 341 9.19 17.01 5.00
CA ASP A 341 8.45 16.15 4.05
C ASP A 341 8.94 14.69 4.23
N LEU A 342 8.20 13.96 5.04
CA LEU A 342 8.54 12.59 5.45
C LEU A 342 8.64 11.62 4.26
N MET A 343 7.93 11.86 3.16
CA MET A 343 8.06 11.00 1.97
C MET A 343 9.23 11.41 1.10
N MET A 344 9.46 12.70 0.87
CA MET A 344 10.61 13.13 0.10
C MET A 344 11.92 12.78 0.81
N ASP A 345 11.95 12.75 2.14
CA ASP A 345 13.09 12.23 2.90
C ASP A 345 13.24 10.69 2.82
N LEU A 346 12.15 9.93 2.75
CA LEU A 346 12.21 8.50 2.38
C LEU A 346 12.76 8.28 0.97
N ILE A 347 12.30 9.05 -0.01
CA ILE A 347 12.76 8.99 -1.40
C ILE A 347 14.24 9.36 -1.52
N ARG A 348 14.69 10.41 -0.82
CA ARG A 348 16.10 10.82 -0.76
C ARG A 348 16.96 9.65 -0.24
N ALA A 349 16.60 9.10 0.92
CA ALA A 349 17.34 8.02 1.56
C ALA A 349 17.39 6.71 0.75
N ILE A 350 16.35 6.38 -0.03
CA ILE A 350 16.38 5.24 -0.97
C ILE A 350 17.31 5.55 -2.16
N ARG A 351 17.25 6.79 -2.69
CA ARG A 351 18.01 7.18 -3.89
C ARG A 351 19.50 7.41 -3.64
N ASP A 352 19.89 7.81 -2.44
CA ASP A 352 21.31 7.96 -2.04
C ASP A 352 21.93 6.67 -1.46
N GLY A 353 21.10 5.65 -1.18
CA GLY A 353 21.52 4.36 -0.64
C GLY A 353 21.58 4.27 0.89
N THR A 354 21.12 5.30 1.61
CA THR A 354 20.94 5.27 3.08
C THR A 354 19.90 4.23 3.53
N VAL A 355 18.95 3.90 2.66
CA VAL A 355 17.97 2.82 2.80
C VAL A 355 18.09 1.90 1.58
N ASP A 356 18.56 0.67 1.80
CA ASP A 356 18.43 -0.43 0.85
C ASP A 356 17.06 -1.10 1.03
N LEU A 357 16.35 -1.36 -0.07
CA LEU A 357 15.06 -2.05 -0.07
C LEU A 357 15.20 -3.56 -0.38
N THR A 358 16.42 -4.07 -0.55
CA THR A 358 16.67 -5.50 -0.85
C THR A 358 16.27 -6.39 0.34
N PRO A 359 15.33 -7.36 0.17
CA PRO A 359 14.89 -8.22 1.27
C PRO A 359 16.02 -9.11 1.78
N THR A 360 16.04 -9.30 3.10
CA THR A 360 17.02 -10.14 3.80
C THR A 360 16.47 -11.54 4.08
N LYS A 361 17.32 -12.46 4.52
CA LYS A 361 16.90 -13.78 5.02
C LYS A 361 15.98 -13.74 6.26
N ASP A 362 15.91 -12.59 6.94
CA ASP A 362 15.11 -12.38 8.15
C ASP A 362 13.88 -11.49 7.85
N SER A 363 13.70 -11.04 6.61
CA SER A 363 12.60 -10.15 6.18
C SER A 363 11.27 -10.89 6.06
N GLY A 364 10.18 -10.18 6.39
CA GLY A 364 8.83 -10.61 6.09
C GLY A 364 8.38 -10.19 4.68
N TRP A 365 7.16 -10.56 4.31
CA TRP A 365 6.59 -10.30 2.99
C TRP A 365 6.51 -8.79 2.66
N TYR A 366 6.40 -7.92 3.67
CA TYR A 366 6.38 -6.46 3.49
C TYR A 366 7.59 -5.91 2.73
N ASP A 367 8.80 -6.36 3.11
CA ASP A 367 10.03 -5.92 2.44
C ASP A 367 10.05 -6.38 0.97
N TYR A 368 9.48 -7.53 0.64
CA TYR A 368 9.38 -8.00 -0.75
C TYR A 368 8.43 -7.13 -1.61
N GLN A 369 7.32 -6.63 -1.05
CA GLN A 369 6.46 -5.68 -1.75
C GLN A 369 7.16 -4.32 -1.90
N LEU A 370 7.77 -3.77 -0.85
CA LEU A 370 8.54 -2.51 -0.93
C LEU A 370 9.69 -2.60 -1.95
N HIS A 371 10.41 -3.72 -1.96
CA HIS A 371 11.47 -4.01 -2.94
C HIS A 371 10.95 -3.95 -4.37
N ALA A 372 9.73 -4.39 -4.64
CA ALA A 372 9.15 -4.28 -5.99
C ALA A 372 9.03 -2.81 -6.44
N LEU A 373 8.71 -1.90 -5.53
CA LEU A 373 8.50 -0.48 -5.81
C LEU A 373 9.82 0.30 -6.04
N GLU A 374 10.96 -0.25 -5.63
CA GLU A 374 12.27 0.41 -5.76
C GLU A 374 12.56 0.91 -7.19
N THR A 375 12.23 0.13 -8.23
CA THR A 375 12.51 0.50 -9.63
C THR A 375 11.65 1.66 -10.14
N LEU A 376 10.66 2.11 -9.37
CA LEU A 376 9.91 3.33 -9.64
C LEU A 376 10.72 4.58 -9.19
N LEU A 377 11.50 4.49 -8.11
CA LEU A 377 12.46 5.55 -7.72
C LEU A 377 13.80 5.46 -8.47
N LEU A 378 14.23 4.23 -8.76
CA LEU A 378 15.52 3.88 -9.32
C LEU A 378 15.36 2.96 -10.56
N PRO A 379 14.74 3.43 -11.65
CA PRO A 379 14.55 2.61 -12.86
C PRO A 379 15.87 2.11 -13.47
N GLY A 380 16.98 2.82 -13.21
CA GLY A 380 18.33 2.37 -13.56
C GLY A 380 18.81 1.08 -12.89
N LYS A 381 18.11 0.57 -11.86
CA LYS A 381 18.40 -0.75 -11.23
C LYS A 381 17.75 -1.93 -11.97
N GLY A 382 16.82 -1.69 -12.88
CA GLY A 382 16.18 -2.75 -13.69
C GLY A 382 16.89 -2.95 -15.04
N PRO A 383 16.98 -4.18 -15.58
CA PRO A 383 17.49 -4.44 -16.93
C PRO A 383 16.67 -3.76 -18.05
N GLU A 384 15.43 -3.33 -17.76
CA GLU A 384 14.68 -2.44 -18.64
C GLU A 384 15.31 -1.04 -18.84
N ASN A 385 16.31 -0.66 -18.03
CA ASN A 385 17.05 0.60 -18.23
C ASN A 385 17.68 0.70 -19.63
N ASP A 386 18.27 -0.38 -20.15
CA ASP A 386 18.85 -0.39 -21.51
C ASP A 386 17.79 -0.30 -22.62
N LYS A 387 16.53 -0.53 -22.28
CA LYS A 387 15.38 -0.62 -23.20
C LYS A 387 14.55 0.66 -23.24
N LEU A 388 14.58 1.45 -22.17
CA LEU A 388 13.71 2.60 -21.95
C LEU A 388 14.52 3.89 -21.80
N LEU A 389 14.18 4.92 -22.57
CA LEU A 389 14.73 6.27 -22.45
C LEU A 389 13.72 7.14 -21.67
N LEU A 390 13.94 7.33 -20.37
CA LEU A 390 12.96 7.96 -19.49
C LEU A 390 13.18 9.48 -19.41
N THR A 391 12.12 10.26 -19.68
CA THR A 391 12.13 11.70 -19.46
C THR A 391 12.07 12.08 -17.98
N LYS A 392 12.52 13.30 -17.62
CA LYS A 392 12.34 13.91 -16.28
C LYS A 392 10.88 13.85 -15.86
N LYS A 393 9.95 14.10 -16.79
CA LYS A 393 8.51 14.01 -16.54
C LYS A 393 8.04 12.58 -16.25
N TYR A 394 8.46 11.58 -17.03
CA TYR A 394 8.15 10.17 -16.72
C TYR A 394 8.74 9.72 -15.38
N LYS A 395 9.99 10.09 -15.08
CA LYS A 395 10.62 9.83 -13.78
C LYS A 395 9.91 10.55 -12.62
N LEU A 396 9.42 11.77 -12.80
CA LEU A 396 8.66 12.50 -11.79
C LEU A 396 7.35 11.77 -11.45
N ARG A 397 6.65 11.21 -12.43
CA ARG A 397 5.55 10.31 -12.09
C ARG A 397 6.02 8.96 -11.56
N LEU A 398 7.10 8.33 -12.01
CA LEU A 398 7.52 7.09 -11.33
C LEU A 398 7.83 7.34 -9.83
N ILE A 399 8.33 8.54 -9.48
CA ILE A 399 8.37 9.02 -8.09
C ILE A 399 6.96 9.08 -7.49
N GLU A 400 6.00 9.71 -8.15
CA GLU A 400 4.62 9.69 -7.68
C GLU A 400 4.08 8.25 -7.55
N ALA A 401 4.11 7.40 -8.57
CA ALA A 401 3.64 6.01 -8.54
C ALA A 401 4.29 5.17 -7.44
N PHE A 402 5.59 5.33 -7.17
CA PHE A 402 6.24 4.76 -5.98
C PHE A 402 5.43 5.10 -4.72
N LYS A 403 5.27 6.39 -4.44
CA LYS A 403 4.56 6.88 -3.26
C LYS A 403 3.10 6.37 -3.19
N SER A 404 2.45 6.09 -4.33
CA SER A 404 1.04 5.64 -4.46
C SER A 404 0.87 4.17 -4.17
N MET A 405 1.80 3.36 -4.66
CA MET A 405 1.78 1.93 -4.44
C MET A 405 2.32 1.63 -3.04
N VAL A 406 3.25 2.47 -2.56
CA VAL A 406 3.56 2.62 -1.14
C VAL A 406 2.25 2.87 -0.35
N THR A 407 1.28 3.72 -0.75
CA THR A 407 -0.04 3.81 -0.04
C THR A 407 -0.75 2.51 0.13
N LYS A 408 -0.68 1.65 -0.87
CA LYS A 408 -1.58 0.51 -0.98
C LYS A 408 -0.99 -0.66 -0.23
N THR A 409 0.24 -1.03 -0.55
CA THR A 409 1.07 -1.91 0.30
C THR A 409 1.05 -1.44 1.76
N ARG A 410 0.97 -0.13 2.01
CA ARG A 410 0.91 0.42 3.36
C ARG A 410 -0.49 0.59 3.96
N GLU A 411 -1.63 0.72 3.28
CA GLU A 411 -2.94 0.53 3.96
C GLU A 411 -3.06 -0.95 4.42
N THR A 412 -2.45 -1.87 3.67
CA THR A 412 -2.41 -3.30 4.00
C THR A 412 -1.44 -3.63 5.15
N HIS A 413 -0.25 -3.00 5.21
CA HIS A 413 0.78 -3.35 6.22
C HIS A 413 1.09 -2.25 7.24
N ILE A 414 0.91 -0.95 6.92
CA ILE A 414 1.30 0.17 7.79
C ILE A 414 0.53 1.52 7.54
N ARG A 415 0.90 2.40 6.56
CA ARG A 415 0.20 3.65 6.11
C ARG A 415 0.69 4.36 4.75
N GLN A 416 -0.16 4.89 3.80
CA GLN A 416 0.02 6.13 2.87
C GLN A 416 0.99 6.19 1.57
N MET A 417 0.88 6.87 0.35
CA MET A 417 0.39 8.19 -0.29
C MET A 417 -0.44 8.38 -1.68
N THR A 418 0.14 8.45 -2.94
CA THR A 418 -0.09 9.45 -4.12
C THR A 418 -1.11 9.27 -5.33
N ASP A 419 -1.07 9.71 -6.67
CA ASP A 419 -0.12 9.87 -7.89
C ASP A 419 -0.44 10.96 -9.06
N ALA A 420 0.24 10.99 -10.28
CA ALA A 420 -0.22 11.17 -11.74
C ALA A 420 0.01 12.42 -12.77
N ILE A 421 -0.45 12.39 -14.09
CA ILE A 421 0.13 12.95 -15.42
C ILE A 421 -0.88 13.43 -16.58
N GLY A 422 -0.50 13.92 -17.83
CA GLY A 422 -1.11 13.43 -19.14
C GLY A 422 -0.84 13.93 -20.66
N SER A 423 -0.49 13.00 -21.62
CA SER A 423 -0.23 13.00 -23.14
C SER A 423 -1.32 13.17 -24.27
N ALA A 424 -0.93 13.10 -25.58
CA ALA A 424 -1.70 12.82 -26.84
C ALA A 424 -0.73 12.74 -28.08
N ALA A 425 -0.94 12.21 -29.32
CA ALA A 425 -1.96 11.43 -30.09
C ALA A 425 -1.35 10.87 -31.46
N PRO A 426 -1.99 9.96 -32.24
CA PRO A 426 -1.53 9.38 -33.55
C PRO A 426 -2.16 10.09 -34.80
N ALA A 427 -2.11 9.73 -36.12
CA ALA A 427 -1.73 8.58 -37.04
C ALA A 427 -1.49 9.16 -38.50
N PRO A 428 -1.45 8.47 -39.71
CA PRO A 428 -1.63 7.05 -40.13
C PRO A 428 -0.70 6.52 -41.32
N GLU A 429 -1.16 5.50 -42.10
CA GLU A 429 -0.47 4.64 -43.14
C GLU A 429 0.66 3.76 -42.58
N ALA A 430 0.65 2.44 -42.89
CA ALA A 430 1.12 1.30 -42.08
C ALA A 430 2.44 1.43 -41.26
N SER A 431 2.41 2.30 -40.26
CA SER A 431 3.47 2.64 -39.32
C SER A 431 3.48 1.73 -38.11
N LEU A 432 4.67 1.41 -37.58
CA LEU A 432 4.84 0.72 -36.31
C LEU A 432 5.06 1.73 -35.17
N SER A 433 4.08 1.84 -34.28
CA SER A 433 4.27 2.42 -32.95
C SER A 433 4.69 1.34 -31.93
N PRO A 434 5.29 1.71 -30.77
CA PRO A 434 5.54 0.76 -29.69
C PRO A 434 4.25 0.06 -29.25
N ARG A 435 4.24 -1.28 -29.23
CA ARG A 435 3.01 -2.08 -29.11
C ARG A 435 2.65 -2.44 -27.65
N LEU A 436 2.73 -1.47 -26.75
CA LEU A 436 2.53 -1.71 -25.30
C LEU A 436 1.12 -2.27 -25.01
N ARG A 437 1.04 -3.36 -24.23
CA ARG A 437 -0.20 -3.96 -23.67
C ARG A 437 -0.46 -3.59 -22.22
N LEU A 438 0.60 -3.16 -21.53
CA LEU A 438 0.63 -2.58 -20.21
C LEU A 438 1.80 -1.60 -20.12
N GLU A 439 1.82 -0.79 -19.08
CA GLU A 439 2.95 0.09 -18.77
C GLU A 439 4.23 -0.73 -18.49
N PRO A 440 5.38 -0.43 -19.13
CA PRO A 440 6.54 -1.31 -19.13
C PRO A 440 7.41 -1.16 -17.87
N ASN A 441 7.03 -1.84 -16.79
CA ASN A 441 7.83 -1.98 -15.56
C ASN A 441 8.09 -3.47 -15.24
N PRO A 442 8.79 -4.23 -16.12
CA PRO A 442 8.92 -5.69 -15.99
C PRO A 442 9.55 -6.12 -14.67
N THR A 443 10.54 -5.40 -14.13
CA THR A 443 11.17 -5.75 -12.86
C THR A 443 10.23 -5.60 -11.67
N TYR A 444 9.33 -4.61 -11.68
CA TYR A 444 8.27 -4.51 -10.66
C TYR A 444 7.34 -5.73 -10.72
N TYR A 445 6.84 -6.10 -11.90
CA TYR A 445 5.92 -7.24 -12.04
C TYR A 445 6.56 -8.55 -11.58
N LEU A 446 7.83 -8.77 -11.91
CA LEU A 446 8.60 -9.93 -11.47
C LEU A 446 8.87 -9.93 -9.96
N ARG A 447 9.19 -8.78 -9.36
CA ARG A 447 9.40 -8.68 -7.90
C ARG A 447 8.11 -8.93 -7.11
N ILE A 448 6.95 -8.48 -7.60
CA ILE A 448 5.64 -8.84 -7.02
C ILE A 448 5.36 -10.34 -7.17
N ALA A 449 5.59 -10.94 -8.35
CA ALA A 449 5.41 -12.38 -8.57
C ALA A 449 6.28 -13.24 -7.63
N ARG A 450 7.50 -12.75 -7.34
CA ARG A 450 8.41 -13.33 -6.32
C ARG A 450 7.89 -13.13 -4.89
N SER A 451 7.28 -11.98 -4.56
CA SER A 451 6.65 -11.76 -3.26
C SER A 451 5.49 -12.75 -3.02
N TYR A 452 4.67 -13.01 -4.03
CA TYR A 452 3.60 -14.02 -3.96
C TYR A 452 4.16 -15.45 -3.84
N ALA A 453 5.22 -15.78 -4.58
CA ALA A 453 5.92 -17.05 -4.42
C ALA A 453 6.52 -17.22 -3.01
N PHE A 454 7.05 -16.15 -2.40
CA PHE A 454 7.55 -16.17 -1.02
C PHE A 454 6.43 -16.48 -0.03
N ILE A 455 5.35 -15.70 -0.03
CA ILE A 455 4.26 -15.89 0.96
C ILE A 455 3.50 -17.20 0.73
N GLN A 456 3.36 -17.67 -0.52
CA GLN A 456 2.78 -18.99 -0.82
C GLN A 456 3.61 -20.14 -0.24
N ASN A 457 4.93 -20.14 -0.49
CA ASN A 457 5.83 -21.16 0.08
C ASN A 457 5.88 -21.09 1.62
N TYR A 458 5.83 -19.88 2.18
CA TYR A 458 5.76 -19.70 3.63
C TYR A 458 4.46 -20.28 4.20
N LEU A 459 3.30 -19.83 3.69
CA LEU A 459 1.98 -20.23 4.20
C LEU A 459 1.73 -21.73 4.05
N ALA A 460 2.15 -22.36 2.95
CA ALA A 460 2.09 -23.81 2.75
C ALA A 460 2.99 -24.62 3.73
N SER A 461 3.88 -23.97 4.49
CA SER A 461 4.66 -24.60 5.57
C SER A 461 4.09 -24.37 6.97
N VAL A 462 3.05 -23.52 7.11
CA VAL A 462 2.50 -23.12 8.41
C VAL A 462 0.99 -23.27 8.58
N VAL A 463 0.23 -23.29 7.48
CA VAL A 463 -1.21 -23.59 7.38
C VAL A 463 -1.37 -24.99 6.75
N GLU A 464 -2.31 -25.79 7.23
CA GLU A 464 -2.50 -27.18 6.78
C GLU A 464 -3.11 -27.28 5.36
N ASP A 465 -4.16 -26.51 5.07
CA ASP A 465 -4.70 -26.36 3.71
C ASP A 465 -5.24 -24.95 3.47
N LEU A 466 -4.57 -24.20 2.59
CA LEU A 466 -5.00 -22.87 2.13
C LEU A 466 -6.25 -22.91 1.24
N ASN A 467 -6.64 -24.08 0.73
CA ASN A 467 -7.84 -24.25 -0.08
C ASN A 467 -9.10 -24.47 0.77
N SER A 468 -8.95 -24.85 2.04
CA SER A 468 -10.01 -24.83 3.04
C SER A 468 -10.40 -23.40 3.47
N MET A 469 -9.51 -22.43 3.24
CA MET A 469 -9.69 -21.05 3.67
C MET A 469 -10.42 -20.20 2.62
N PRO A 470 -11.47 -19.44 2.99
CA PRO A 470 -12.07 -18.48 2.08
C PRO A 470 -11.13 -17.31 1.80
N ALA A 471 -11.00 -16.92 0.54
CA ALA A 471 -10.49 -15.61 0.17
C ALA A 471 -11.53 -14.52 0.50
N TRP A 472 -11.09 -13.29 0.78
CA TRP A 472 -11.95 -12.19 1.24
C TRP A 472 -11.90 -10.94 0.35
N ARG A 473 -12.93 -10.11 0.48
CA ARG A 473 -13.08 -8.74 -0.03
C ARG A 473 -14.01 -7.96 0.89
N ALA A 474 -14.21 -6.66 0.62
CA ALA A 474 -15.08 -5.79 1.42
C ALA A 474 -16.53 -6.29 1.51
N GLU A 475 -17.02 -6.95 0.46
CA GLU A 475 -18.39 -7.48 0.34
C GLU A 475 -18.59 -8.84 1.02
N GLY A 476 -17.52 -9.47 1.54
CA GLY A 476 -17.53 -10.81 2.14
C GLY A 476 -16.52 -11.75 1.48
N PRO A 477 -16.75 -13.08 1.51
CA PRO A 477 -15.86 -14.04 0.85
C PRO A 477 -15.92 -13.93 -0.69
N ARG A 478 -14.90 -14.46 -1.35
CA ARG A 478 -14.83 -14.68 -2.81
C ARG A 478 -15.32 -16.09 -3.16
N ASP A 479 -15.61 -16.32 -4.44
CA ASP A 479 -16.22 -17.56 -4.94
C ASP A 479 -15.22 -18.74 -5.11
N PHE A 480 -13.94 -18.48 -4.83
CA PHE A 480 -12.81 -19.42 -4.89
C PHE A 480 -11.97 -19.28 -3.59
N PRO A 481 -11.18 -20.30 -3.21
CA PRO A 481 -10.44 -20.27 -1.95
C PRO A 481 -9.12 -19.49 -2.03
N LEU A 482 -8.54 -19.20 -0.87
CA LEU A 482 -7.34 -18.37 -0.75
C LEU A 482 -6.09 -18.97 -1.42
N GLY A 483 -5.92 -20.29 -1.32
CA GLY A 483 -4.82 -20.99 -2.00
C GLY A 483 -4.87 -20.84 -3.53
N GLU A 484 -6.08 -20.83 -4.10
CA GLU A 484 -6.30 -20.61 -5.53
C GLU A 484 -6.09 -19.13 -5.91
N GLU A 485 -6.54 -18.17 -5.10
CA GLU A 485 -6.35 -16.74 -5.38
C GLU A 485 -4.87 -16.35 -5.35
N LEU A 486 -4.11 -16.81 -4.35
CA LEU A 486 -2.67 -16.55 -4.24
C LEU A 486 -1.89 -17.11 -5.43
N GLU A 487 -2.25 -18.32 -5.89
CA GLU A 487 -1.66 -18.91 -7.09
C GLU A 487 -2.05 -18.13 -8.36
N ASN A 488 -3.33 -17.77 -8.53
CA ASN A 488 -3.81 -16.96 -9.65
C ASN A 488 -3.10 -15.59 -9.72
N MET A 489 -2.89 -14.93 -8.57
CA MET A 489 -2.17 -13.65 -8.48
C MET A 489 -0.67 -13.80 -8.77
N ARG A 490 -0.03 -14.85 -8.25
CA ARG A 490 1.37 -15.20 -8.59
C ARG A 490 1.53 -15.40 -10.10
N GLN A 491 0.65 -16.20 -10.71
CA GLN A 491 0.66 -16.47 -12.15
C GLN A 491 0.38 -15.22 -12.97
N LEU A 492 -0.60 -14.39 -12.59
CA LEU A 492 -0.90 -13.14 -13.28
C LEU A 492 0.32 -12.23 -13.34
N PHE A 493 1.04 -12.03 -12.22
CA PHE A 493 2.21 -11.15 -12.19
C PHE A 493 3.43 -11.73 -12.94
N TYR A 494 3.65 -13.05 -12.95
CA TYR A 494 4.62 -13.67 -13.87
C TYR A 494 4.22 -13.45 -15.34
N GLY A 495 2.92 -13.52 -15.65
CA GLY A 495 2.41 -13.24 -17.00
C GLY A 495 2.61 -11.79 -17.43
N LEU A 496 2.27 -10.83 -16.57
CA LEU A 496 2.48 -9.39 -16.79
C LEU A 496 3.97 -9.07 -17.02
N TYR A 497 4.87 -9.73 -16.29
CA TYR A 497 6.31 -9.66 -16.54
C TYR A 497 6.68 -10.13 -17.95
N PHE A 498 6.30 -11.34 -18.36
CA PHE A 498 6.63 -11.83 -19.70
C PHE A 498 6.02 -10.99 -20.83
N VAL A 499 4.78 -10.50 -20.65
CA VAL A 499 4.10 -9.60 -21.59
C VAL A 499 4.87 -8.27 -21.70
N SER A 500 5.28 -7.69 -20.58
CA SER A 500 6.07 -6.45 -20.55
C SER A 500 7.46 -6.62 -21.16
N CYS A 501 8.08 -7.80 -21.01
CA CYS A 501 9.35 -8.13 -21.65
C CYS A 501 9.22 -8.26 -23.17
N ASP A 502 8.19 -8.96 -23.66
CA ASP A 502 7.87 -9.04 -25.09
C ASP A 502 7.67 -7.66 -25.71
N ASP A 503 6.91 -6.78 -25.05
CA ASP A 503 6.51 -5.47 -25.56
C ASP A 503 7.69 -4.52 -25.81
N ILE A 504 8.73 -4.60 -24.97
CA ILE A 504 9.94 -3.77 -25.11
C ILE A 504 11.13 -4.51 -25.76
N GLY A 505 11.00 -5.82 -26.02
CA GLY A 505 12.10 -6.66 -26.47
C GLY A 505 13.20 -6.83 -25.40
N LEU A 506 12.81 -7.09 -24.16
CA LEU A 506 13.71 -7.51 -23.07
C LEU A 506 13.71 -9.04 -22.96
N LYS A 507 14.89 -9.64 -22.72
CA LYS A 507 15.01 -11.08 -22.51
C LYS A 507 14.55 -11.42 -21.07
N PRO A 508 13.57 -12.31 -20.86
CA PRO A 508 13.16 -12.66 -19.50
C PRO A 508 14.25 -13.43 -18.74
N GLU A 509 14.57 -12.97 -17.55
CA GLU A 509 15.48 -13.62 -16.60
C GLU A 509 14.71 -14.11 -15.35
N LEU A 510 14.97 -15.35 -14.96
CA LEU A 510 14.39 -16.03 -13.79
C LEU A 510 15.52 -16.58 -12.91
N LEU A 511 15.28 -16.73 -11.60
CA LEU A 511 16.23 -17.36 -10.68
C LEU A 511 16.24 -18.89 -10.87
N ALA A 512 17.34 -19.53 -10.49
CA ALA A 512 17.44 -20.98 -10.51
C ALA A 512 16.37 -21.62 -9.60
N GLY A 513 15.45 -22.39 -10.20
CA GLY A 513 14.32 -23.01 -9.50
C GLY A 513 12.97 -22.28 -9.66
N GLU A 514 12.92 -21.11 -10.29
CA GLU A 514 11.66 -20.42 -10.58
C GLU A 514 10.89 -21.09 -11.74
N ASN A 515 9.95 -21.95 -11.38
CA ASN A 515 9.08 -22.64 -12.33
C ASN A 515 7.94 -21.73 -12.82
N ALA A 516 8.23 -20.91 -13.84
CA ALA A 516 7.23 -20.09 -14.54
C ALA A 516 7.31 -20.32 -16.06
N ASP A 517 6.40 -21.15 -16.62
CA ASP A 517 6.32 -21.41 -18.07
C ASP A 517 6.00 -20.10 -18.84
N PRO A 518 6.92 -19.60 -19.70
CA PRO A 518 6.70 -18.37 -20.43
C PRO A 518 5.56 -18.42 -21.48
N VAL A 519 5.04 -19.60 -21.85
CA VAL A 519 3.92 -19.71 -22.80
C VAL A 519 2.58 -19.60 -22.06
N TYR A 520 2.37 -20.42 -21.03
CA TYR A 520 1.18 -20.37 -20.18
C TYR A 520 0.97 -18.99 -19.56
N HIS A 521 1.99 -18.44 -18.90
CA HIS A 521 1.87 -17.18 -18.16
C HIS A 521 1.57 -15.98 -19.10
N ARG A 522 2.19 -15.91 -20.29
CA ARG A 522 1.83 -14.91 -21.31
C ARG A 522 0.38 -15.02 -21.73
N THR A 523 -0.10 -16.25 -21.97
CA THR A 523 -1.47 -16.51 -22.43
C THR A 523 -2.51 -16.10 -21.38
N LEU A 524 -2.23 -16.40 -20.10
CA LEU A 524 -3.06 -16.02 -18.95
C LEU A 524 -3.14 -14.50 -18.81
N ALA A 525 -2.00 -13.80 -18.80
CA ALA A 525 -1.99 -12.34 -18.69
C ALA A 525 -2.58 -11.65 -19.91
N ALA A 526 -2.36 -12.12 -21.14
CA ALA A 526 -2.97 -11.55 -22.34
C ALA A 526 -4.50 -11.60 -22.29
N LYS A 527 -5.07 -12.76 -21.94
CA LYS A 527 -6.53 -12.95 -21.78
C LYS A 527 -7.11 -12.04 -20.68
N TRP A 528 -6.38 -11.83 -19.60
CA TRP A 528 -6.77 -10.89 -18.54
C TRP A 528 -6.69 -9.42 -19.03
N LEU A 529 -5.62 -9.04 -19.72
CA LEU A 529 -5.43 -7.69 -20.28
C LEU A 529 -6.49 -7.31 -21.34
N GLU A 530 -7.06 -8.29 -22.05
CA GLU A 530 -8.22 -8.06 -22.93
C GLU A 530 -9.50 -7.67 -22.17
N ASN A 531 -9.62 -8.05 -20.89
CA ASN A 531 -10.85 -8.00 -20.12
C ASN A 531 -10.74 -7.27 -18.77
N TRP A 532 -9.59 -6.67 -18.43
CA TRP A 532 -9.30 -6.10 -17.10
C TRP A 532 -10.39 -5.15 -16.59
N GLN A 533 -11.05 -4.42 -17.50
CA GLN A 533 -12.14 -3.46 -17.21
C GLN A 533 -13.39 -4.12 -16.58
N GLN A 534 -13.47 -5.45 -16.57
CA GLN A 534 -14.55 -6.25 -15.98
C GLN A 534 -14.15 -6.87 -14.63
N ASP A 535 -12.89 -6.71 -14.20
CA ASP A 535 -12.37 -7.26 -12.95
C ASP A 535 -12.94 -6.48 -11.75
N PRO A 536 -13.67 -7.13 -10.82
CA PRO A 536 -14.41 -6.44 -9.76
C PRO A 536 -13.51 -5.68 -8.78
N ASP A 537 -12.22 -6.06 -8.66
CA ASP A 537 -11.26 -5.39 -7.80
C ASP A 537 -11.04 -3.90 -8.19
N PHE A 538 -11.36 -3.51 -9.43
CA PHE A 538 -11.24 -2.12 -9.90
C PHE A 538 -12.45 -1.24 -9.61
N ALA A 539 -13.59 -1.81 -9.21
CA ALA A 539 -14.77 -1.06 -8.76
C ALA A 539 -14.69 -0.64 -7.28
N VAL A 540 -13.65 -1.08 -6.55
CA VAL A 540 -13.45 -0.71 -5.15
C VAL A 540 -12.92 0.72 -5.06
N ASP A 541 -13.69 1.60 -4.41
CA ASP A 541 -13.33 2.98 -4.11
C ASP A 541 -11.97 3.04 -3.38
N THR A 542 -10.94 3.50 -4.10
CA THR A 542 -9.54 3.44 -3.69
C THR A 542 -9.15 4.55 -2.70
N ARG A 543 -10.09 5.42 -2.33
CA ARG A 543 -9.81 6.60 -1.52
C ARG A 543 -9.61 6.18 -0.07
N VAL A 544 -8.48 6.59 0.51
CA VAL A 544 -8.06 6.24 1.87
C VAL A 544 -7.16 7.32 2.46
N ALA A 545 -7.30 7.58 3.75
CA ALA A 545 -6.35 8.30 4.57
C ALA A 545 -5.76 7.36 5.62
N VAL A 546 -4.48 7.51 5.93
CA VAL A 546 -3.81 6.81 7.03
C VAL A 546 -2.73 7.73 7.66
N PRO A 547 -2.32 7.56 8.92
CA PRO A 547 -1.46 8.51 9.62
C PRO A 547 0.04 8.12 9.64
N VAL A 548 0.95 9.06 9.38
CA VAL A 548 2.41 8.84 9.53
C VAL A 548 2.85 9.06 10.97
N TYR A 549 2.41 10.19 11.50
CA TYR A 549 3.09 10.90 12.56
C TYR A 549 2.06 11.67 13.41
N ARG A 550 2.37 11.80 14.69
CA ARG A 550 1.53 12.47 15.69
C ARG A 550 2.43 13.25 16.63
N ALA A 551 2.20 14.55 16.71
CA ALA A 551 2.62 15.39 17.83
C ALA A 551 1.48 15.37 18.85
N PRO A 552 1.59 14.61 19.97
CA PRO A 552 0.43 14.29 20.81
C PRO A 552 -0.28 15.54 21.37
N GLY A 553 -1.57 15.69 21.07
CA GLY A 553 -2.36 16.86 21.45
C GLY A 553 -2.17 18.10 20.56
N GLU A 554 -1.19 18.12 19.66
CA GLU A 554 -0.90 19.25 18.76
C GLU A 554 -1.42 19.01 17.35
N TYR A 555 -1.02 17.90 16.70
CA TYR A 555 -1.47 17.51 15.37
C TYR A 555 -1.20 16.04 15.03
N THR A 556 -1.95 15.54 14.05
CA THR A 556 -1.72 14.25 13.39
C THR A 556 -1.58 14.48 11.89
N ARG A 557 -0.51 13.97 11.28
CA ARG A 557 -0.32 14.02 9.82
C ARG A 557 -0.80 12.75 9.15
N PHE A 558 -1.59 12.94 8.10
CA PHE A 558 -2.10 11.91 7.22
C PHE A 558 -1.47 12.05 5.84
N TRP A 559 -1.32 10.94 5.14
CA TRP A 559 -1.17 10.94 3.69
C TRP A 559 -2.35 10.15 3.09
N CYS A 560 -2.85 10.61 1.95
CA CYS A 560 -4.16 10.23 1.45
C CYS A 560 -4.11 9.97 -0.06
N THR A 561 -4.70 8.85 -0.48
CA THR A 561 -5.17 8.70 -1.85
C THR A 561 -6.55 9.34 -1.92
N VAL A 562 -6.68 10.44 -2.67
CA VAL A 562 -7.90 11.25 -2.76
C VAL A 562 -8.80 10.88 -3.95
N GLY A 563 -8.29 10.10 -4.90
CA GLY A 563 -9.03 9.52 -6.03
C GLY A 563 -8.13 8.71 -6.96
N VAL A 564 -8.70 8.22 -8.06
CA VAL A 564 -7.99 7.84 -9.29
C VAL A 564 -8.04 9.04 -10.23
N ARG A 565 -6.93 9.35 -10.91
CA ARG A 565 -6.91 10.32 -12.00
C ARG A 565 -6.40 9.70 -13.31
N PRO A 566 -6.86 10.25 -14.44
CA PRO A 566 -6.24 10.02 -15.73
C PRO A 566 -4.75 10.39 -15.71
N ILE A 567 -3.98 9.54 -16.38
CA ILE A 567 -2.66 9.82 -16.95
C ILE A 567 -2.84 9.61 -18.43
N LYS A 568 -2.38 10.50 -19.32
CA LYS A 568 -2.07 10.08 -20.69
C LYS A 568 -0.55 9.84 -20.89
N LEU A 569 -0.16 8.74 -21.53
CA LEU A 569 1.21 8.25 -21.75
C LEU A 569 1.61 8.43 -23.23
N SER A 570 2.87 8.73 -23.51
CA SER A 570 3.43 8.68 -24.88
C SER A 570 4.67 7.78 -24.92
N ALA A 571 4.77 6.92 -25.94
CA ALA A 571 5.93 6.07 -26.18
C ALA A 571 6.37 6.13 -27.65
N ALA A 572 7.66 6.32 -27.91
CA ALA A 572 8.21 6.38 -29.27
C ALA A 572 9.53 5.61 -29.38
N TYR A 573 9.79 4.97 -30.52
CA TYR A 573 11.10 4.39 -30.79
C TYR A 573 12.14 5.49 -31.03
N VAL A 574 13.24 5.45 -30.28
CA VAL A 574 14.43 6.32 -30.48
C VAL A 574 15.64 5.54 -31.01
N THR A 575 15.64 4.23 -30.83
CA THR A 575 16.39 3.28 -31.66
C THR A 575 15.38 2.32 -32.28
N SER A 576 15.44 2.16 -33.60
CA SER A 576 14.47 1.39 -34.39
C SER A 576 14.43 -0.10 -34.01
N PRO A 577 13.26 -0.75 -34.05
CA PRO A 577 13.16 -2.20 -34.06
C PRO A 577 13.50 -2.78 -35.45
N SER A 578 13.68 -4.09 -35.51
CA SER A 578 13.86 -4.83 -36.77
C SER A 578 12.61 -5.64 -37.13
N TRP A 579 12.39 -5.86 -38.42
CA TRP A 579 11.37 -6.78 -38.94
C TRP A 579 11.92 -7.79 -39.95
N ARG A 580 11.16 -8.86 -40.19
CA ARG A 580 11.32 -9.77 -41.33
C ARG A 580 9.98 -10.34 -41.78
N ALA A 581 9.86 -10.68 -43.06
CA ALA A 581 8.70 -11.39 -43.56
C ALA A 581 8.61 -12.78 -42.93
N MET A 582 7.42 -13.19 -42.50
CA MET A 582 7.18 -14.53 -41.97
C MET A 582 7.33 -15.59 -43.07
N ALA A 583 7.82 -16.77 -42.67
CA ALA A 583 7.82 -17.93 -43.54
C ALA A 583 6.38 -18.32 -43.93
N LYS A 584 6.09 -18.33 -45.24
CA LYS A 584 4.92 -19.05 -45.76
C LYS A 584 5.22 -20.56 -45.74
N PRO A 585 4.23 -21.46 -45.63
CA PRO A 585 4.47 -22.90 -45.54
C PRO A 585 5.41 -23.42 -46.65
N GLY A 586 6.49 -24.10 -46.27
CA GLY A 586 7.52 -24.58 -47.20
C GLY A 586 8.61 -23.55 -47.59
N THR A 587 8.63 -22.36 -47.00
CA THR A 587 9.67 -21.33 -47.22
C THR A 587 10.45 -21.02 -45.95
N THR A 588 11.62 -20.40 -46.08
CA THR A 588 12.37 -19.82 -44.93
C THR A 588 11.87 -18.40 -44.62
N PRO A 589 11.99 -17.91 -43.37
CA PRO A 589 11.75 -16.50 -43.05
C PRO A 589 12.67 -15.58 -43.86
N GLY A 590 12.28 -14.31 -44.00
CA GLY A 590 13.15 -13.29 -44.59
C GLY A 590 14.35 -12.93 -43.71
N GLU A 591 15.29 -12.17 -44.28
CA GLU A 591 16.35 -11.53 -43.49
C GLU A 591 15.78 -10.44 -42.58
N TRP A 592 16.39 -10.27 -41.41
CA TRP A 592 16.10 -9.14 -40.52
C TRP A 592 16.58 -7.82 -41.14
N LYS A 593 15.73 -6.80 -41.10
CA LYS A 593 16.01 -5.44 -41.54
C LYS A 593 15.54 -4.46 -40.49
N GLU A 594 16.28 -3.38 -40.28
CA GLU A 594 15.81 -2.26 -39.47
C GLU A 594 14.54 -1.67 -40.10
N ILE A 595 13.58 -1.23 -39.28
CA ILE A 595 12.40 -0.50 -39.76
C ILE A 595 12.80 0.96 -39.99
N PRO A 596 12.64 1.51 -41.21
CA PRO A 596 12.95 2.91 -41.48
C PRO A 596 12.17 3.86 -40.58
N GLY A 597 12.84 4.90 -40.04
CA GLY A 597 12.23 5.85 -39.10
C GLY A 597 11.00 6.62 -39.62
N HIS A 598 10.79 6.69 -40.94
CA HIS A 598 9.58 7.26 -41.54
C HIS A 598 8.37 6.30 -41.52
N GLN A 599 8.54 5.09 -40.98
CA GLN A 599 7.50 4.09 -40.73
C GLN A 599 7.34 3.85 -39.21
N LEU A 600 7.87 4.74 -38.36
CA LEU A 600 7.77 4.68 -36.91
C LEU A 600 6.98 5.89 -36.39
N GLU A 601 5.97 5.64 -35.55
CA GLU A 601 5.07 6.67 -35.02
C GLU A 601 4.96 6.55 -33.48
N PRO A 602 4.59 7.62 -32.74
CA PRO A 602 4.43 7.54 -31.30
C PRO A 602 3.11 6.83 -30.93
N GLY A 603 3.20 5.81 -30.09
CA GLY A 603 2.05 5.24 -29.40
C GLY A 603 1.59 6.19 -28.29
N ASN A 604 0.28 6.39 -28.15
CA ASN A 604 -0.32 7.27 -27.16
C ASN A 604 -1.53 6.58 -26.52
N TRP A 605 -1.59 6.57 -25.19
CA TRP A 605 -2.62 5.90 -24.40
C TRP A 605 -3.03 6.75 -23.21
N VAL A 606 -4.06 6.33 -22.50
CA VAL A 606 -4.38 6.80 -21.15
C VAL A 606 -4.08 5.67 -20.16
N ILE A 607 -3.11 5.83 -19.26
CA ILE A 607 -2.97 4.93 -18.11
C ILE A 607 -3.72 5.54 -16.90
N LEU A 608 -3.86 4.82 -15.79
CA LEU A 608 -4.59 5.32 -14.61
C LEU A 608 -3.68 5.37 -13.39
N GLY A 609 -3.57 6.53 -12.75
CA GLY A 609 -2.87 6.67 -11.47
C GLY A 609 -3.84 7.02 -10.37
N ASP A 610 -3.41 6.89 -9.13
CA ASP A 610 -4.09 7.52 -7.99
C ASP A 610 -3.88 9.05 -8.02
N ASP A 611 -4.47 9.82 -7.10
CA ASP A 611 -4.01 11.19 -6.76
C ASP A 611 -3.83 11.36 -5.25
N PHE A 612 -2.85 12.18 -4.91
CA PHE A 612 -2.17 12.36 -3.63
C PHE A 612 -2.66 13.53 -2.79
N LEU A 613 -2.60 13.39 -1.46
CA LEU A 613 -2.33 14.51 -0.56
C LEU A 613 -1.61 14.14 0.75
N GLU A 614 -0.64 14.94 1.23
CA GLU A 614 -0.27 15.00 2.66
C GLU A 614 -1.08 16.12 3.32
N VAL A 615 -1.70 15.84 4.48
CA VAL A 615 -2.48 16.81 5.26
C VAL A 615 -2.15 16.73 6.74
N GLN A 616 -2.20 17.87 7.42
CA GLN A 616 -2.04 17.98 8.87
C GLN A 616 -3.40 18.34 9.50
N LEU A 617 -3.92 17.46 10.36
CA LEU A 617 -5.13 17.73 11.14
C LEU A 617 -4.76 18.09 12.57
N LYS A 618 -5.49 19.05 13.17
CA LYS A 618 -5.21 19.57 14.50
C LYS A 618 -5.56 18.59 15.61
N GLY A 619 -4.68 18.47 16.60
CA GLY A 619 -4.79 17.56 17.73
C GLY A 619 -4.77 16.09 17.31
N ASP A 620 -5.43 15.25 18.11
CA ASP A 620 -5.51 13.80 17.90
C ASP A 620 -6.69 13.40 16.98
N ALA A 621 -7.08 14.26 16.04
CA ALA A 621 -8.21 14.04 15.14
C ALA A 621 -7.99 12.82 14.21
N THR A 622 -9.00 11.97 14.06
CA THR A 622 -9.00 10.84 13.12
C THR A 622 -9.66 11.21 11.80
N LEU A 623 -8.99 10.90 10.68
CA LEU A 623 -9.57 10.98 9.33
C LEU A 623 -9.97 9.56 8.89
N THR A 624 -11.23 9.19 9.12
CA THR A 624 -11.74 7.88 8.67
C THR A 624 -11.91 7.84 7.15
N ARG A 625 -12.01 6.64 6.58
CA ARG A 625 -12.18 6.44 5.13
C ARG A 625 -13.50 7.03 4.63
N GLU A 626 -14.54 6.93 5.45
CA GLU A 626 -15.87 7.53 5.23
C GLU A 626 -15.77 9.05 5.22
N ARG A 627 -15.09 9.64 6.22
CA ARG A 627 -14.92 11.09 6.32
C ARG A 627 -14.07 11.67 5.19
N LEU A 628 -13.04 10.96 4.73
CA LEU A 628 -12.32 11.34 3.52
C LEU A 628 -13.25 11.27 2.29
N ARG A 629 -13.98 10.17 2.11
CA ARG A 629 -14.91 9.98 0.98
C ARG A 629 -16.02 11.04 0.97
N GLU A 630 -16.54 11.46 2.12
CA GLU A 630 -17.49 12.58 2.23
C GLU A 630 -16.93 13.87 1.60
N VAL A 631 -15.65 14.17 1.83
CA VAL A 631 -14.98 15.36 1.25
C VAL A 631 -14.68 15.13 -0.24
N CYS A 632 -14.09 13.99 -0.60
CA CYS A 632 -13.80 13.63 -2.00
C CYS A 632 -15.06 13.41 -2.87
N ASN A 633 -16.27 13.38 -2.28
CA ASN A 633 -17.54 13.37 -3.00
C ASN A 633 -18.12 14.78 -3.25
N GLN A 634 -17.59 15.81 -2.57
CA GLN A 634 -18.02 17.20 -2.74
C GLN A 634 -17.21 17.97 -3.79
N TYR A 635 -16.01 17.48 -4.10
CA TYR A 635 -15.00 18.18 -4.90
C TYR A 635 -14.40 17.23 -5.95
N SER A 636 -14.12 17.76 -7.14
CA SER A 636 -13.60 16.96 -8.27
C SER A 636 -12.09 17.15 -8.51
N TYR A 637 -11.47 18.09 -7.80
CA TYR A 637 -10.08 18.50 -7.98
C TYR A 637 -9.29 18.41 -6.67
N LYS A 638 -8.01 18.07 -6.78
CA LYS A 638 -7.07 17.81 -5.67
C LYS A 638 -6.96 19.01 -4.70
N GLU A 639 -6.86 20.21 -5.25
CA GLU A 639 -6.66 21.47 -4.52
C GLU A 639 -7.89 21.84 -3.69
N GLU A 640 -9.08 21.53 -4.19
CA GLU A 640 -10.35 21.75 -3.48
C GLU A 640 -10.49 20.78 -2.29
N ILE A 641 -10.15 19.50 -2.50
CA ILE A 641 -10.12 18.48 -1.44
C ILE A 641 -9.10 18.88 -0.36
N ALA A 642 -7.92 19.36 -0.75
CA ALA A 642 -6.92 19.86 0.19
C ALA A 642 -7.43 21.06 1.01
N ALA A 643 -8.01 22.05 0.34
CA ALA A 643 -8.60 23.22 0.98
C ALA A 643 -9.88 22.90 1.79
N ALA A 644 -10.41 21.67 1.70
CA ALA A 644 -11.54 21.20 2.50
C ALA A 644 -11.11 20.31 3.68
N LEU A 645 -10.02 19.54 3.55
CA LEU A 645 -9.43 18.77 4.65
C LEU A 645 -8.66 19.65 5.65
N ALA A 646 -8.21 20.83 5.23
CA ALA A 646 -7.54 21.82 6.09
C ALA A 646 -8.50 22.71 6.93
N LYS A 647 -9.76 22.32 7.10
CA LYS A 647 -10.83 23.08 7.79
C LYS A 647 -11.47 22.29 8.93
#